data_AF-A0A9E2QDI7-F1
#
_entry.id   AF-A0A9E2QDI7-F1
#
_cell.length_a   1.000
_cell.length_b   1.000
_cell.length_c   1.000
_cell.angle_alpha   90.00
_cell.angle_beta   90.00
_cell.angle_gamma   90.00
#
_symmetry.space_group_name_H-M   'P 1'
#
loop_
_entity.id
_entity.type
_entity.pdbx_description
1 polymer ?
#
loop_
_entity_poly.entity_id
_entity_poly.type
_entity_poly.pdbx_seq_one_letter_code
_entity_poly.pdbx_strand_id
1 'polypeptide(L)'
;MIYNRSLQILINGVVIFLLVGTAVVAAVGFIPTRSPLGPLIGKMSSDVESTSAMIGALDPKAIGEAISDNPEFLVELMAYLDPAGTAKALNENPEWVSEMLSYVDASVVSEAINANEKFLSAMMANTDPKVTASIINQAGPFLAALVGELDPEVIAGAVNANGEFLTQLVAYTDYEVVGQAVNANPEWTASLVGYLDPSAIAGIVNNNGSWIADLIGKLDPVALSAGLADNTTFIGELMGQLDPGVIAQVVNSNGPFLTQVVARLNPDDLARTSQQTAGFTYDVAMNISSDFIAAIANNQAFLTRFISKMSPAGVAANMSATTDFTSRLIGYLDPSAIAGIVNNVSPLISGVLNNLSLEFLGAVTNNAKMANDLVAILSPGPIAGAINANETFLAGLMGNMSTVGAATAINENPGFLKSLLGYLDIDKLNQMTDSTWAWTAQLVANLDPAVIAGIVNANGAFITQLVGKLDPDALAAGMNADPDFMKKLVAKLDPQVIAGIVNNNEAFMTKLLPKLDPANTARAINENVSFVTNLVSCLNPQVIAGVMNNTSGSTSELMQHLDPVVMAYVVNQNGSFVSGLLSNLDSTVLTNAINDPAAQPFLNEMLDPSVGMDPAVMAAAQNANPEFTLAIMEPFPIGIDPAVLANVVNNNQAFITGLISHLDAGALNIAMRNATKLSYPPEGPPAVGMFYDLTKPPPAGLDPDVIAYIINNNEGFLADLMGGMNPATAATALNSANGKRFINDVVTALDASPTGLQNLAYAMADPGAIEMSRQLMIALSDNAALTFLRNQLNAQPMANNALSWVVMKLWSDNSSLSSPYMFGVFHEAVMMNMPPYP
;
A
#
# COMPACT_ATOMS: atom_id res chain seq x y z
N MET A 1 7.45 10.25 -29.09
CA MET A 1 6.92 10.06 -30.44
C MET A 1 8.07 10.28 -31.40
N ILE A 2 8.89 9.26 -31.67
CA ILE A 2 8.55 8.14 -32.56
C ILE A 2 8.10 8.70 -33.90
N TYR A 3 9.00 9.44 -34.56
CA TYR A 3 8.83 9.63 -35.98
C TYR A 3 9.39 8.44 -36.71
N ASN A 4 8.52 8.00 -37.59
CA ASN A 4 8.53 6.79 -38.31
C ASN A 4 9.87 6.62 -39.03
N ARG A 5 10.78 5.85 -38.43
CA ARG A 5 12.13 5.70 -38.99
C ARG A 5 12.10 4.95 -40.31
N SER A 6 11.08 4.13 -40.50
CA SER A 6 10.66 3.54 -41.78
C SER A 6 10.37 4.56 -42.82
N LEU A 7 9.79 5.68 -42.42
CA LEU A 7 9.46 6.76 -43.31
C LEU A 7 10.71 7.52 -43.76
N GLN A 8 11.64 7.77 -42.85
CA GLN A 8 12.93 8.39 -43.18
C GLN A 8 13.73 7.53 -44.18
N ILE A 9 13.66 6.22 -43.98
CA ILE A 9 14.23 5.20 -44.84
C ILE A 9 13.51 5.15 -46.20
N LEU A 10 12.18 5.27 -46.19
CA LEU A 10 11.31 5.41 -47.37
C LEU A 10 11.73 6.59 -48.23
N ILE A 11 11.87 7.73 -47.56
CA ILE A 11 12.20 9.03 -48.14
C ILE A 11 13.54 8.96 -48.81
N ASN A 12 14.56 8.46 -48.12
CA ASN A 12 15.88 8.32 -48.72
C ASN A 12 15.82 7.32 -49.88
N GLY A 13 15.12 6.20 -49.77
CA GLY A 13 14.89 5.29 -50.88
C GLY A 13 14.24 5.96 -52.11
N VAL A 14 13.24 6.83 -51.91
CA VAL A 14 12.63 7.65 -52.98
C VAL A 14 13.62 8.65 -53.55
N VAL A 15 14.29 9.40 -52.71
CA VAL A 15 15.33 10.35 -53.12
C VAL A 15 16.38 9.66 -54.00
N ILE A 16 16.79 8.45 -53.59
CA ILE A 16 17.80 7.65 -54.27
C ILE A 16 17.29 6.99 -55.54
N PHE A 17 15.99 6.78 -55.62
CA PHE A 17 15.30 6.30 -56.78
C PHE A 17 15.28 7.33 -57.93
N LEU A 18 14.95 8.58 -57.59
CA LEU A 18 14.80 9.66 -58.56
C LEU A 18 16.10 9.94 -59.33
N LEU A 19 17.22 9.68 -58.66
CA LEU A 19 18.56 9.76 -59.17
C LEU A 19 18.87 8.80 -60.32
N VAL A 20 18.48 7.54 -60.19
CA VAL A 20 18.76 6.52 -61.22
C VAL A 20 17.98 6.85 -62.49
N GLY A 21 16.76 7.33 -62.34
CA GLY A 21 15.95 7.84 -63.44
C GLY A 21 16.56 9.02 -64.17
N THR A 22 17.07 9.98 -63.40
CA THR A 22 17.69 11.21 -63.92
C THR A 22 19.02 10.89 -64.61
N ALA A 23 19.84 10.01 -64.01
CA ALA A 23 21.10 9.54 -64.57
C ALA A 23 20.91 8.77 -65.89
N VAL A 24 19.85 7.95 -65.98
CA VAL A 24 19.45 7.26 -67.22
C VAL A 24 19.04 8.26 -68.29
N VAL A 25 18.10 9.18 -68.02
CA VAL A 25 17.69 10.19 -69.01
C VAL A 25 18.92 10.92 -69.56
N ALA A 26 19.86 11.29 -68.69
CA ALA A 26 21.06 11.99 -69.09
C ALA A 26 22.06 11.12 -69.89
N ALA A 27 22.19 9.83 -69.57
CA ALA A 27 23.07 8.86 -70.25
C ALA A 27 22.60 8.48 -71.68
N VAL A 28 21.32 8.72 -71.95
CA VAL A 28 20.59 8.14 -73.08
C VAL A 28 20.42 9.13 -74.24
N GLY A 29 20.88 10.38 -74.07
CA GLY A 29 20.56 11.49 -74.95
C GLY A 29 21.36 11.66 -76.25
N PHE A 30 21.98 10.61 -76.84
CA PHE A 30 23.14 10.84 -77.74
C PHE A 30 23.09 10.09 -79.07
N ILE A 31 23.21 10.79 -80.22
CA ILE A 31 24.17 10.51 -81.35
C ILE A 31 24.39 11.82 -82.24
N PRO A 32 25.27 11.89 -83.28
CA PRO A 32 26.28 12.96 -83.43
C PRO A 32 26.02 13.97 -84.57
N THR A 33 26.60 15.18 -84.51
CA THR A 33 26.47 16.21 -85.56
C THR A 33 27.77 16.88 -86.01
N ARG A 34 28.84 16.16 -86.38
CA ARG A 34 29.92 16.78 -87.21
C ARG A 34 30.51 15.88 -88.30
N SER A 35 29.98 16.09 -89.51
CA SER A 35 30.62 15.99 -90.84
C SER A 35 30.29 17.31 -91.56
N PRO A 36 30.90 17.72 -92.70
CA PRO A 36 30.65 19.02 -93.38
C PRO A 36 29.20 19.29 -93.85
N LEU A 37 28.23 18.47 -93.43
CA LEU A 37 26.79 18.52 -93.67
C LEU A 37 26.00 19.29 -92.59
N GLY A 38 26.63 20.03 -91.67
CA GLY A 38 25.98 20.71 -90.53
C GLY A 38 24.64 21.44 -90.82
N PRO A 39 24.49 22.18 -91.94
CA PRO A 39 23.21 22.82 -92.30
C PRO A 39 22.14 21.85 -92.83
N LEU A 40 22.54 20.70 -93.38
CA LEU A 40 21.63 19.66 -93.89
C LEU A 40 21.13 18.79 -92.73
N ILE A 41 21.99 18.51 -91.75
CA ILE A 41 21.66 17.77 -90.54
C ILE A 41 20.93 18.66 -89.53
N GLY A 42 21.16 19.97 -89.46
CA GLY A 42 20.30 20.87 -88.68
C GLY A 42 18.82 20.84 -89.15
N LYS A 43 18.56 20.49 -90.41
CA LYS A 43 17.21 20.23 -90.94
C LYS A 43 16.73 18.78 -90.78
N MET A 44 17.63 17.82 -90.60
CA MET A 44 17.28 16.43 -90.29
C MET A 44 17.11 16.19 -88.77
N SER A 45 17.81 16.97 -87.94
CA SER A 45 17.66 17.03 -86.48
C SER A 45 16.31 17.66 -86.08
N SER A 46 15.73 18.52 -86.92
CA SER A 46 14.34 18.94 -86.75
C SER A 46 13.32 17.86 -87.15
N ASP A 47 13.75 16.79 -87.81
CA ASP A 47 12.93 15.63 -88.16
C ASP A 47 13.30 14.44 -87.26
N VAL A 48 12.64 14.40 -86.11
CA VAL A 48 12.94 13.43 -85.05
C VAL A 48 12.74 11.98 -85.53
N GLU A 49 11.82 11.74 -86.47
CA GLU A 49 11.58 10.38 -87.02
C GLU A 49 12.78 9.89 -87.85
N SER A 50 13.36 10.78 -88.67
CA SER A 50 14.57 10.47 -89.43
C SER A 50 15.78 10.23 -88.52
N THR A 51 15.90 11.00 -87.44
CA THR A 51 16.98 10.85 -86.45
C THR A 51 16.84 9.53 -85.69
N SER A 52 15.64 9.20 -85.24
CA SER A 52 15.30 7.95 -84.57
C SER A 52 15.56 6.71 -85.44
N ALA A 53 15.13 6.74 -86.71
CA ALA A 53 15.40 5.65 -87.65
C ALA A 53 16.89 5.43 -87.91
N MET A 54 17.70 6.50 -87.87
CA MET A 54 19.16 6.40 -87.99
C MET A 54 19.78 5.80 -86.73
N ILE A 55 19.29 6.17 -85.55
CA ILE A 55 19.73 5.63 -84.26
C ILE A 55 19.51 4.11 -84.23
N GLY A 56 18.29 3.65 -84.55
CA GLY A 56 17.97 2.23 -84.58
C GLY A 56 18.76 1.41 -85.62
N ALA A 57 19.44 2.06 -86.57
CA ALA A 57 20.27 1.41 -87.58
C ALA A 57 21.78 1.34 -87.20
N LEU A 58 22.20 2.03 -86.15
CA LEU A 58 23.59 2.04 -85.70
C LEU A 58 23.87 0.87 -84.74
N ASP A 59 25.10 0.35 -84.76
CA ASP A 59 25.52 -0.69 -83.81
C ASP A 59 25.71 -0.06 -82.41
N PRO A 60 24.87 -0.40 -81.41
CA PRO A 60 24.93 0.20 -80.08
C PRO A 60 26.28 -0.04 -79.41
N LYS A 61 26.94 -1.17 -79.69
CA LYS A 61 28.26 -1.46 -79.14
C LYS A 61 29.33 -0.52 -79.70
N ALA A 62 29.36 -0.36 -81.03
CA ALA A 62 30.35 0.48 -81.69
C ALA A 62 30.21 1.95 -81.25
N ILE A 63 28.98 2.42 -81.02
CA ILE A 63 28.72 3.75 -80.48
C ILE A 63 29.15 3.85 -79.02
N GLY A 64 28.84 2.86 -78.19
CA GLY A 64 29.24 2.84 -76.79
C GLY A 64 30.76 2.88 -76.60
N GLU A 65 31.49 2.04 -77.35
CA GLU A 65 32.96 2.05 -77.36
C GLU A 65 33.52 3.41 -77.84
N ALA A 66 32.94 3.99 -78.90
CA ALA A 66 33.38 5.28 -79.42
C ALA A 66 33.16 6.45 -78.43
N ILE A 67 32.06 6.42 -77.67
CA ILE A 67 31.79 7.39 -76.59
C ILE A 67 32.80 7.20 -75.46
N SER A 68 33.02 5.96 -75.04
CA SER A 68 33.97 5.62 -73.98
C SER A 68 35.40 6.08 -74.32
N ASP A 69 35.80 5.93 -75.58
CA ASP A 69 37.10 6.39 -76.08
C ASP A 69 37.23 7.93 -76.20
N ASN A 70 36.11 8.68 -76.19
CA ASN A 70 36.08 10.13 -76.42
C ASN A 70 35.12 10.87 -75.45
N PRO A 71 35.41 10.94 -74.14
CA PRO A 71 34.52 11.53 -73.15
C PRO A 71 34.21 13.02 -73.35
N GLU A 72 35.21 13.84 -73.70
CA GLU A 72 35.04 15.28 -73.91
C GLU A 72 34.04 15.59 -75.03
N PHE A 73 33.95 14.69 -76.02
CA PHE A 73 32.99 14.81 -77.11
C PHE A 73 31.55 14.75 -76.60
N LEU A 74 31.27 13.92 -75.59
CA LEU A 74 29.94 13.79 -75.01
C LEU A 74 29.52 15.09 -74.29
N VAL A 75 30.44 15.68 -73.54
CA VAL A 75 30.24 16.95 -72.83
C VAL A 75 29.93 18.09 -73.82
N GLU A 76 30.75 18.25 -74.87
CA GLU A 76 30.54 19.28 -75.88
C GLU A 76 29.24 19.05 -76.66
N LEU A 77 28.91 17.79 -76.97
CA LEU A 77 27.70 17.44 -77.70
C LEU A 77 26.43 17.85 -76.95
N MET A 78 26.34 17.57 -75.65
CA MET A 78 25.19 17.92 -74.81
C MET A 78 24.88 19.41 -74.84
N ALA A 79 25.90 20.27 -74.91
CA ALA A 79 25.71 21.72 -74.96
C ALA A 79 24.98 22.20 -76.23
N TYR A 80 24.92 21.37 -77.28
CA TYR A 80 24.33 21.71 -78.58
C TYR A 80 23.07 20.91 -78.94
N LEU A 81 22.70 19.89 -78.16
CA LEU A 81 21.51 19.08 -78.42
C LEU A 81 20.23 19.78 -78.00
N ASP A 82 19.13 19.49 -78.71
CA ASP A 82 17.78 19.89 -78.30
C ASP A 82 17.19 18.86 -77.33
N PRO A 83 16.93 19.22 -76.05
CA PRO A 83 16.46 18.27 -75.04
C PRO A 83 15.17 17.54 -75.44
N ALA A 84 14.25 18.21 -76.12
CA ALA A 84 12.96 17.61 -76.53
C ALA A 84 13.12 16.62 -77.69
N GLY A 85 13.87 17.00 -78.73
CA GLY A 85 14.21 16.10 -79.84
C GLY A 85 14.97 14.87 -79.37
N THR A 86 15.92 15.05 -78.45
CA THR A 86 16.65 13.95 -77.81
C THR A 86 15.74 13.04 -77.00
N ALA A 87 14.85 13.59 -76.17
CA ALA A 87 13.90 12.80 -75.38
C ALA A 87 12.98 11.95 -76.27
N LYS A 88 12.49 12.49 -77.39
CA LYS A 88 11.66 11.73 -78.33
C LYS A 88 12.46 10.62 -79.04
N ALA A 89 13.69 10.90 -79.46
CA ALA A 89 14.56 9.88 -80.05
C ALA A 89 14.82 8.72 -79.09
N LEU A 90 15.04 9.04 -77.82
CA LEU A 90 15.10 8.09 -76.71
C LEU A 90 13.82 7.24 -76.62
N ASN A 91 12.65 7.90 -76.55
CA ASN A 91 11.36 7.21 -76.41
C ASN A 91 11.11 6.17 -77.51
N GLU A 92 11.66 6.40 -78.71
CA GLU A 92 11.51 5.51 -79.86
C GLU A 92 12.56 4.37 -79.90
N ASN A 93 13.66 4.44 -79.12
CA ASN A 93 14.78 3.49 -79.18
C ASN A 93 15.27 2.93 -77.81
N PRO A 94 14.40 2.52 -76.87
CA PRO A 94 14.81 2.14 -75.51
C PRO A 94 15.74 0.92 -75.44
N GLU A 95 15.53 -0.10 -76.27
CA GLU A 95 16.35 -1.32 -76.26
C GLU A 95 17.77 -1.03 -76.76
N TRP A 96 17.88 -0.27 -77.86
CA TRP A 96 19.15 0.16 -78.43
C TRP A 96 19.98 0.93 -77.39
N VAL A 97 19.33 1.85 -76.66
CA VAL A 97 20.08 2.63 -75.66
C VAL A 97 20.49 1.75 -74.48
N SER A 98 19.62 0.86 -74.01
CA SER A 98 19.97 -0.06 -72.92
C SER A 98 21.18 -0.93 -73.28
N GLU A 99 21.25 -1.41 -74.53
CA GLU A 99 22.39 -2.16 -75.05
C GLU A 99 23.65 -1.27 -75.15
N MET A 100 23.53 -0.04 -75.67
CA MET A 100 24.64 0.91 -75.79
C MET A 100 25.28 1.21 -74.42
N LEU A 101 24.45 1.46 -73.40
CA LEU A 101 24.92 1.73 -72.03
C LEU A 101 25.72 0.56 -71.43
N SER A 102 25.52 -0.67 -71.90
CA SER A 102 26.33 -1.82 -71.46
C SER A 102 27.79 -1.76 -71.93
N TYR A 103 28.11 -0.86 -72.86
CA TYR A 103 29.43 -0.66 -73.44
C TYR A 103 30.07 0.70 -73.13
N VAL A 104 29.39 1.57 -72.38
CA VAL A 104 29.92 2.88 -71.97
C VAL A 104 30.40 2.85 -70.53
N ASP A 105 31.52 3.53 -70.24
CA ASP A 105 31.97 3.73 -68.87
C ASP A 105 31.09 4.76 -68.13
N ALA A 106 30.69 4.40 -66.91
CA ALA A 106 29.94 5.25 -66.00
C ALA A 106 30.62 6.61 -65.74
N SER A 107 31.96 6.67 -65.68
CA SER A 107 32.68 7.93 -65.45
C SER A 107 32.53 8.92 -66.61
N VAL A 108 32.48 8.41 -67.84
CA VAL A 108 32.34 9.22 -69.06
C VAL A 108 30.97 9.86 -69.11
N VAL A 109 29.94 9.09 -68.76
CA VAL A 109 28.57 9.57 -68.73
C VAL A 109 28.39 10.57 -67.59
N SER A 110 28.82 10.25 -66.37
CA SER A 110 28.68 11.15 -65.22
C SER A 110 29.34 12.51 -65.43
N GLU A 111 30.52 12.59 -66.05
CA GLU A 111 31.17 13.87 -66.37
C GLU A 111 30.28 14.75 -67.27
N ALA A 112 29.68 14.14 -68.30
CA ALA A 112 28.76 14.83 -69.19
C ALA A 112 27.47 15.28 -68.48
N ILE A 113 26.94 14.43 -67.59
CA ILE A 113 25.75 14.75 -66.78
C ILE A 113 26.03 15.93 -65.85
N ASN A 114 27.13 15.86 -65.09
CA ASN A 114 27.52 16.86 -64.10
C ASN A 114 27.76 18.24 -64.76
N ALA A 115 28.21 18.27 -66.01
CA ALA A 115 28.40 19.50 -66.76
C ALA A 115 27.11 20.10 -67.37
N ASN A 116 25.98 19.37 -67.41
CA ASN A 116 24.82 19.71 -68.25
C ASN A 116 23.45 19.63 -67.52
N GLU A 117 23.36 20.07 -66.27
CA GLU A 117 22.12 20.06 -65.44
C GLU A 117 20.86 20.58 -66.17
N LYS A 118 20.97 21.71 -66.88
CA LYS A 118 19.83 22.35 -67.56
C LYS A 118 19.30 21.53 -68.72
N PHE A 119 20.22 20.92 -69.48
CA PHE A 119 19.86 20.03 -70.57
C PHE A 119 19.09 18.83 -70.02
N LEU A 120 19.62 18.22 -68.94
CA LEU A 120 18.99 17.09 -68.28
C LEU A 120 17.58 17.41 -67.77
N SER A 121 17.45 18.51 -67.02
CA SER A 121 16.17 18.97 -66.50
C SER A 121 15.12 19.15 -67.61
N ALA A 122 15.52 19.74 -68.75
CA ALA A 122 14.63 19.94 -69.89
C ALA A 122 14.32 18.65 -70.66
N MET A 123 15.27 17.70 -70.71
CA MET A 123 15.09 16.42 -71.39
C MET A 123 14.11 15.52 -70.61
N MET A 124 14.24 15.46 -69.28
CA MET A 124 13.32 14.71 -68.40
C MET A 124 11.87 15.16 -68.59
N ALA A 125 11.63 16.47 -68.70
CA ALA A 125 10.31 17.03 -68.93
C ALA A 125 9.65 16.56 -70.24
N ASN A 126 10.42 16.00 -71.18
CA ASN A 126 9.95 15.51 -72.49
C ASN A 126 10.09 13.99 -72.67
N THR A 127 10.68 13.28 -71.71
CA THR A 127 10.87 11.82 -71.82
C THR A 127 9.64 11.08 -71.29
N ASP A 128 9.33 9.91 -71.85
CA ASP A 128 8.28 9.03 -71.32
C ASP A 128 8.83 8.30 -70.06
N PRO A 129 8.18 8.45 -68.89
CA PRO A 129 8.60 7.77 -67.67
C PRO A 129 8.67 6.25 -67.82
N LYS A 130 7.78 5.63 -68.59
CA LYS A 130 7.74 4.18 -68.77
C LYS A 130 8.92 3.69 -69.61
N VAL A 131 9.27 4.42 -70.66
CA VAL A 131 10.46 4.14 -71.49
C VAL A 131 11.72 4.27 -70.63
N THR A 132 11.82 5.35 -69.86
CA THR A 132 12.95 5.58 -68.95
C THR A 132 13.09 4.44 -67.95
N ALA A 133 11.99 4.03 -67.31
CA ALA A 133 11.98 2.89 -66.39
C ALA A 133 12.43 1.59 -67.05
N SER A 134 12.02 1.33 -68.29
CA SER A 134 12.47 0.15 -69.05
C SER A 134 13.99 0.12 -69.21
N ILE A 135 14.60 1.27 -69.47
CA ILE A 135 16.06 1.38 -69.61
C ILE A 135 16.73 1.21 -68.25
N ILE A 136 16.20 1.86 -67.20
CA ILE A 136 16.71 1.69 -65.83
C ILE A 136 16.76 0.20 -65.45
N ASN A 137 15.66 -0.51 -65.68
CA ASN A 137 15.51 -1.91 -65.29
C ASN A 137 16.50 -2.83 -66.03
N GLN A 138 16.96 -2.44 -67.22
CA GLN A 138 17.92 -3.22 -68.02
C GLN A 138 19.38 -2.86 -67.74
N ALA A 139 19.65 -1.62 -67.29
CA ALA A 139 21.01 -1.10 -67.11
C ALA A 139 21.56 -1.18 -65.67
N GLY A 140 20.98 -2.01 -64.80
CA GLY A 140 21.26 -2.02 -63.35
C GLY A 140 22.74 -1.95 -62.92
N PRO A 141 23.64 -2.82 -63.41
CA PRO A 141 25.07 -2.77 -63.03
C PRO A 141 25.76 -1.47 -63.45
N PHE A 142 25.45 -0.96 -64.64
CA PHE A 142 25.96 0.33 -65.12
C PHE A 142 25.47 1.47 -64.22
N LEU A 143 24.20 1.43 -63.80
CA LEU A 143 23.62 2.46 -62.95
C LEU A 143 24.20 2.49 -61.54
N ALA A 144 24.48 1.33 -60.95
CA ALA A 144 25.16 1.28 -59.68
C ALA A 144 26.56 1.92 -59.74
N ALA A 145 27.27 1.79 -60.86
CA ALA A 145 28.56 2.46 -61.07
C ALA A 145 28.39 3.96 -61.36
N LEU A 146 27.42 4.32 -62.22
CA LEU A 146 27.15 5.72 -62.60
C LEU A 146 26.81 6.58 -61.39
N VAL A 147 25.94 6.07 -60.52
CA VAL A 147 25.47 6.77 -59.33
C VAL A 147 26.62 7.26 -58.43
N GLY A 148 27.70 6.50 -58.29
CA GLY A 148 28.84 6.88 -57.47
C GLY A 148 29.66 8.05 -58.00
N GLU A 149 29.54 8.34 -59.31
CA GLU A 149 30.34 9.36 -60.01
C GLU A 149 29.56 10.66 -60.29
N LEU A 150 28.25 10.68 -60.02
CA LEU A 150 27.41 11.86 -60.21
C LEU A 150 27.64 12.92 -59.13
N ASP A 151 27.40 14.18 -59.46
CA ASP A 151 27.35 15.27 -58.48
C ASP A 151 25.95 15.28 -57.81
N PRO A 152 25.85 15.10 -56.48
CA PRO A 152 24.59 15.14 -55.77
C PRO A 152 23.80 16.45 -55.99
N GLU A 153 24.47 17.60 -56.08
CA GLU A 153 23.78 18.89 -56.22
C GLU A 153 23.12 19.02 -57.59
N VAL A 154 23.81 18.59 -58.65
CA VAL A 154 23.30 18.59 -60.03
C VAL A 154 22.06 17.71 -60.14
N ILE A 155 22.10 16.50 -59.57
CA ILE A 155 20.93 15.63 -59.66
C ILE A 155 19.79 16.13 -58.77
N ALA A 156 20.07 16.69 -57.59
CA ALA A 156 19.04 17.33 -56.78
C ALA A 156 18.31 18.45 -57.55
N GLY A 157 19.04 19.30 -58.27
CA GLY A 157 18.47 20.35 -59.11
C GLY A 157 17.49 19.78 -60.14
N ALA A 158 17.90 18.75 -60.87
CA ALA A 158 17.07 18.08 -61.85
C ALA A 158 15.84 17.38 -61.21
N VAL A 159 16.00 16.77 -60.04
CA VAL A 159 14.92 16.12 -59.29
C VAL A 159 13.88 17.13 -58.82
N ASN A 160 14.34 18.21 -58.18
CA ASN A 160 13.48 19.28 -57.67
C ASN A 160 12.67 19.94 -58.80
N ALA A 161 13.22 20.00 -60.01
CA ALA A 161 12.54 20.55 -61.19
C ALA A 161 11.50 19.60 -61.84
N ASN A 162 11.55 18.28 -61.58
CA ASN A 162 10.81 17.27 -62.36
C ASN A 162 9.91 16.33 -61.53
N GLY A 163 9.39 16.80 -60.39
CA GLY A 163 8.64 15.96 -59.44
C GLY A 163 7.46 15.14 -60.02
N GLU A 164 6.74 15.66 -61.02
CA GLU A 164 5.62 14.94 -61.66
C GLU A 164 6.09 13.76 -62.52
N PHE A 165 7.06 14.00 -63.43
CA PHE A 165 7.68 12.95 -64.25
C PHE A 165 8.21 11.83 -63.37
N LEU A 166 8.90 12.23 -62.31
CA LEU A 166 9.50 11.36 -61.32
C LEU A 166 8.47 10.55 -60.53
N THR A 167 7.33 11.16 -60.16
CA THR A 167 6.22 10.44 -59.52
C THR A 167 5.70 9.30 -60.40
N GLN A 168 5.62 9.52 -61.72
CA GLN A 168 5.20 8.50 -62.68
C GLN A 168 6.29 7.46 -62.94
N LEU A 169 7.55 7.87 -62.95
CA LEU A 169 8.70 6.99 -63.17
C LEU A 169 8.83 5.89 -62.12
N VAL A 170 8.60 6.24 -60.83
CA VAL A 170 8.61 5.28 -59.70
C VAL A 170 7.71 4.09 -59.98
N ALA A 171 6.50 4.36 -60.48
CA ALA A 171 5.49 3.32 -60.68
C ALA A 171 5.90 2.24 -61.70
N TYR A 172 6.90 2.49 -62.55
CA TYR A 172 7.35 1.58 -63.60
C TYR A 172 8.72 0.94 -63.36
N THR A 173 9.46 1.41 -62.36
CA THR A 173 10.85 0.98 -62.15
C THR A 173 10.94 -0.17 -61.15
N ASP A 174 11.92 -1.04 -61.30
CA ASP A 174 12.19 -2.14 -60.39
C ASP A 174 12.91 -1.65 -59.12
N TYR A 175 12.29 -1.85 -57.96
CA TYR A 175 12.86 -1.47 -56.67
C TYR A 175 14.14 -2.25 -56.33
N GLU A 176 14.38 -3.43 -56.90
CA GLU A 176 15.60 -4.20 -56.65
C GLU A 176 16.82 -3.55 -57.31
N VAL A 177 16.67 -3.09 -58.56
CA VAL A 177 17.73 -2.38 -59.30
C VAL A 177 18.11 -1.10 -58.56
N VAL A 178 17.10 -0.40 -58.06
CA VAL A 178 17.29 0.83 -57.29
C VAL A 178 17.97 0.54 -55.97
N GLY A 179 17.50 -0.46 -55.22
CA GLY A 179 18.11 -0.87 -53.95
C GLY A 179 19.59 -1.25 -54.10
N GLN A 180 19.96 -1.90 -55.21
CA GLN A 180 21.36 -2.20 -55.51
C GLN A 180 22.21 -0.94 -55.72
N ALA A 181 21.71 0.01 -56.52
CA ALA A 181 22.42 1.26 -56.79
C ALA A 181 22.56 2.11 -55.51
N VAL A 182 21.52 2.14 -54.66
CA VAL A 182 21.56 2.80 -53.34
C VAL A 182 22.64 2.20 -52.45
N ASN A 183 22.61 0.88 -52.27
CA ASN A 183 23.46 0.19 -51.34
C ASN A 183 24.94 0.25 -51.75
N ALA A 184 25.20 0.38 -53.05
CA ALA A 184 26.55 0.59 -53.58
C ALA A 184 27.09 2.00 -53.29
N ASN A 185 26.23 3.00 -53.06
CA ASN A 185 26.60 4.42 -53.01
C ASN A 185 26.02 5.18 -51.79
N PRO A 186 26.35 4.77 -50.55
CA PRO A 186 25.72 5.31 -49.34
C PRO A 186 26.10 6.76 -49.00
N GLU A 187 27.35 7.17 -49.26
CA GLU A 187 27.83 8.53 -48.95
C GLU A 187 27.25 9.57 -49.92
N TRP A 188 27.23 9.23 -51.20
CA TRP A 188 26.63 10.04 -52.24
C TRP A 188 25.12 10.21 -52.01
N THR A 189 24.44 9.12 -51.66
CA THR A 189 23.05 9.11 -51.22
C THR A 189 22.79 10.12 -50.10
N ALA A 190 23.62 10.10 -49.05
CA ALA A 190 23.47 10.98 -47.91
C ALA A 190 23.66 12.45 -48.31
N SER A 191 24.62 12.72 -49.19
CA SER A 191 24.91 14.08 -49.69
C SER A 191 23.76 14.66 -50.49
N LEU A 192 23.14 13.86 -51.37
CA LEU A 192 22.00 14.31 -52.17
C LEU A 192 20.82 14.74 -51.31
N VAL A 193 20.47 13.94 -50.29
CA VAL A 193 19.32 14.23 -49.43
C VAL A 193 19.40 15.66 -48.87
N GLY A 194 20.62 16.18 -48.65
CA GLY A 194 20.85 17.54 -48.18
C GLY A 194 20.49 18.64 -49.19
N TYR A 195 20.39 18.33 -50.48
CA TYR A 195 20.10 19.27 -51.57
C TYR A 195 18.65 19.21 -52.10
N LEU A 196 17.83 18.27 -51.63
CA LEU A 196 16.49 18.07 -52.15
C LEU A 196 15.43 18.95 -51.50
N ASP A 197 14.41 19.28 -52.29
CA ASP A 197 13.22 19.98 -51.82
C ASP A 197 12.26 18.98 -51.14
N PRO A 198 11.95 19.16 -49.84
CA PRO A 198 10.99 18.32 -49.13
C PRO A 198 9.64 18.18 -49.84
N SER A 199 9.16 19.22 -50.53
CA SER A 199 7.84 19.19 -51.17
C SER A 199 7.79 18.30 -52.41
N ALA A 200 8.84 18.33 -53.23
CA ALA A 200 8.98 17.45 -54.38
C ALA A 200 9.00 15.98 -53.93
N ILE A 201 9.77 15.68 -52.89
CA ILE A 201 9.89 14.32 -52.35
C ILE A 201 8.60 13.85 -51.69
N ALA A 202 7.90 14.71 -50.96
CA ALA A 202 6.62 14.39 -50.36
C ALA A 202 5.58 13.95 -51.41
N GLY A 203 5.49 14.68 -52.51
CA GLY A 203 4.58 14.34 -53.62
C GLY A 203 4.87 12.95 -54.19
N ILE A 204 6.14 12.62 -54.38
CA ILE A 204 6.55 11.33 -54.94
C ILE A 204 6.27 10.20 -53.95
N VAL A 205 6.59 10.40 -52.67
CA VAL A 205 6.34 9.43 -51.60
C VAL A 205 4.86 9.11 -51.47
N ASN A 206 4.02 10.15 -51.38
CA ASN A 206 2.59 10.01 -51.14
C ASN A 206 1.88 9.24 -52.27
N ASN A 207 2.40 9.29 -53.50
CA ASN A 207 1.80 8.59 -54.65
C ASN A 207 2.34 7.17 -54.87
N ASN A 208 3.42 6.76 -54.19
CA ASN A 208 4.12 5.50 -54.47
C ASN A 208 4.31 4.58 -53.26
N GLY A 209 3.48 4.73 -52.21
CA GLY A 209 3.64 4.04 -50.92
C GLY A 209 3.99 2.55 -50.95
N SER A 210 3.32 1.75 -51.78
CA SER A 210 3.58 0.31 -51.86
C SER A 210 4.95 -0.01 -52.43
N TRP A 211 5.31 0.65 -53.53
CA TRP A 211 6.61 0.45 -54.18
C TRP A 211 7.75 0.80 -53.22
N ILE A 212 7.59 1.89 -52.49
CA ILE A 212 8.66 2.32 -51.61
C ILE A 212 8.74 1.44 -50.36
N ALA A 213 7.60 0.90 -49.89
CA ALA A 213 7.62 -0.11 -48.85
C ALA A 213 8.46 -1.33 -49.25
N ASP A 214 8.40 -1.76 -50.52
CA ASP A 214 9.22 -2.86 -51.04
C ASP A 214 10.70 -2.48 -51.16
N LEU A 215 11.01 -1.26 -51.63
CA LEU A 215 12.37 -0.75 -51.72
C LEU A 215 13.08 -0.75 -50.37
N ILE A 216 12.42 -0.26 -49.32
CA ILE A 216 13.00 -0.22 -47.97
C ILE A 216 13.53 -1.58 -47.55
N GLY A 217 12.75 -2.64 -47.83
CA GLY A 217 13.11 -4.00 -47.46
C GLY A 217 14.41 -4.49 -48.13
N LYS A 218 14.91 -3.78 -49.15
CA LYS A 218 16.14 -4.07 -49.89
C LYS A 218 17.32 -3.18 -49.51
N LEU A 219 17.12 -2.13 -48.72
CA LEU A 219 18.20 -1.19 -48.36
C LEU A 219 19.08 -1.74 -47.23
N ASP A 220 20.36 -1.36 -47.21
CA ASP A 220 21.28 -1.63 -46.10
C ASP A 220 20.93 -0.72 -44.90
N PRO A 221 20.56 -1.29 -43.75
CA PRO A 221 20.22 -0.51 -42.56
C PRO A 221 21.37 0.37 -42.04
N VAL A 222 22.63 0.00 -42.28
CA VAL A 222 23.81 0.75 -41.81
C VAL A 222 24.00 2.02 -42.62
N ALA A 223 24.16 1.87 -43.93
CA ALA A 223 24.25 2.96 -44.90
C ALA A 223 23.15 4.01 -44.69
N LEU A 224 21.94 3.50 -44.50
CA LEU A 224 20.79 4.34 -44.34
C LEU A 224 20.78 5.08 -43.01
N SER A 225 21.09 4.40 -41.90
CA SER A 225 21.16 5.06 -40.59
C SER A 225 22.17 6.22 -40.54
N ALA A 226 23.26 6.14 -41.30
CA ALA A 226 24.26 7.21 -41.42
C ALA A 226 23.69 8.41 -42.18
N GLY A 227 23.14 8.20 -43.38
CA GLY A 227 22.56 9.28 -44.17
C GLY A 227 21.37 9.99 -43.50
N LEU A 228 20.67 9.31 -42.58
CA LEU A 228 19.62 9.91 -41.77
C LEU A 228 20.15 10.87 -40.69
N ALA A 229 21.31 10.56 -40.11
CA ALA A 229 21.92 11.40 -39.08
C ALA A 229 22.40 12.74 -39.65
N ASP A 230 22.84 12.75 -40.91
CA ASP A 230 23.39 13.94 -41.56
C ASP A 230 22.32 14.91 -42.09
N ASN A 231 21.04 14.48 -42.17
CA ASN A 231 19.98 15.20 -42.88
C ASN A 231 18.75 15.56 -42.02
N THR A 232 18.94 15.81 -40.72
CA THR A 232 17.82 15.97 -39.76
C THR A 232 16.84 17.11 -40.11
N THR A 233 17.31 18.19 -40.73
CA THR A 233 16.48 19.35 -41.08
C THR A 233 15.51 19.03 -42.22
N PHE A 234 16.04 18.50 -43.32
CA PHE A 234 15.25 18.06 -44.48
C PHE A 234 14.13 17.10 -44.05
N ILE A 235 14.47 16.14 -43.18
CA ILE A 235 13.51 15.17 -42.67
C ILE A 235 12.40 15.83 -41.84
N GLY A 236 12.73 16.81 -41.01
CA GLY A 236 11.74 17.55 -40.23
C GLY A 236 10.69 18.22 -41.12
N GLU A 237 11.16 18.88 -42.19
CA GLU A 237 10.30 19.58 -43.15
C GLU A 237 9.46 18.63 -44.00
N LEU A 238 10.05 17.52 -44.44
CA LEU A 238 9.39 16.51 -45.25
C LEU A 238 8.30 15.78 -44.47
N MET A 239 8.52 15.45 -43.20
CA MET A 239 7.50 14.84 -42.34
C MET A 239 6.21 15.67 -42.23
N GLY A 240 6.32 17.00 -42.30
CA GLY A 240 5.15 17.89 -42.28
C GLY A 240 4.28 17.79 -43.53
N GLN A 241 4.78 17.16 -44.61
CA GLN A 241 4.16 17.16 -45.94
C GLN A 241 3.70 15.77 -46.41
N LEU A 242 3.95 14.73 -45.62
CA LEU A 242 3.62 13.35 -45.96
C LEU A 242 2.22 12.94 -45.53
N ASP A 243 1.60 12.01 -46.25
CA ASP A 243 0.32 11.40 -45.90
C ASP A 243 0.53 10.35 -44.78
N PRO A 244 -0.06 10.52 -43.58
CA PRO A 244 0.08 9.58 -42.47
C PRO A 244 -0.32 8.13 -42.81
N GLY A 245 -1.27 7.93 -43.73
CA GLY A 245 -1.75 6.60 -44.13
C GLY A 245 -0.74 5.83 -44.97
N VAL A 246 -0.14 6.51 -45.95
CA VAL A 246 0.96 5.96 -46.78
C VAL A 246 2.14 5.56 -45.89
N ILE A 247 2.43 6.42 -44.93
CA ILE A 247 3.53 6.29 -43.98
C ILE A 247 3.31 5.12 -43.02
N ALA A 248 2.06 4.90 -42.57
CA ALA A 248 1.70 3.75 -41.76
C ALA A 248 1.81 2.43 -42.53
N GLN A 249 1.32 2.38 -43.78
CA GLN A 249 1.45 1.21 -44.66
C GLN A 249 2.91 0.77 -44.77
N VAL A 250 3.79 1.73 -45.01
CA VAL A 250 5.23 1.55 -45.12
C VAL A 250 5.86 0.92 -43.87
N VAL A 251 5.48 1.37 -42.67
CA VAL A 251 5.99 0.80 -41.41
C VAL A 251 5.60 -0.65 -41.30
N ASN A 252 4.31 -0.90 -41.56
CA ASN A 252 3.69 -2.18 -41.34
C ASN A 252 4.36 -3.24 -42.23
N SER A 253 4.77 -2.87 -43.44
CA SER A 253 5.51 -3.76 -44.35
C SER A 253 6.97 -4.01 -43.94
N ASN A 254 7.58 -3.18 -43.07
CA ASN A 254 9.04 -3.18 -42.84
C ASN A 254 9.48 -3.43 -41.38
N GLY A 255 8.57 -3.77 -40.47
CA GLY A 255 8.81 -3.91 -39.02
C GLY A 255 10.19 -4.48 -38.58
N PRO A 256 10.64 -5.64 -39.08
CA PRO A 256 11.91 -6.24 -38.68
C PRO A 256 13.14 -5.40 -39.02
N PHE A 257 13.17 -4.82 -40.21
CA PHE A 257 14.27 -3.98 -40.69
C PHE A 257 14.36 -2.68 -39.88
N LEU A 258 13.21 -2.08 -39.57
CA LEU A 258 13.12 -0.85 -38.78
C LEU A 258 13.60 -1.02 -37.36
N THR A 259 13.35 -2.18 -36.78
CA THR A 259 13.85 -2.55 -35.45
C THR A 259 15.39 -2.53 -35.43
N GLN A 260 16.03 -3.00 -36.50
CA GLN A 260 17.50 -3.00 -36.64
C GLN A 260 18.10 -1.60 -36.81
N VAL A 261 17.43 -0.71 -37.55
CA VAL A 261 17.84 0.69 -37.67
C VAL A 261 17.62 1.43 -36.35
N VAL A 262 16.51 1.16 -35.66
CA VAL A 262 16.21 1.77 -34.35
C VAL A 262 17.30 1.49 -33.32
N ALA A 263 17.82 0.26 -33.30
CA ALA A 263 18.86 -0.17 -32.37
C ALA A 263 20.21 0.54 -32.55
N ARG A 264 20.47 1.16 -33.71
CA ARG A 264 21.77 1.73 -34.08
C ARG A 264 21.86 3.27 -33.97
N LEU A 265 20.73 3.96 -33.82
CA LEU A 265 20.69 5.42 -33.81
C LEU A 265 21.04 6.03 -32.44
N ASN A 266 21.62 7.23 -32.46
CA ASN A 266 21.90 8.02 -31.26
C ASN A 266 20.61 8.66 -30.70
N PRO A 267 20.26 8.44 -29.42
CA PRO A 267 19.08 9.05 -28.79
C PRO A 267 19.09 10.59 -28.74
N ASP A 268 20.28 11.23 -28.74
CA ASP A 268 20.40 12.68 -28.61
C ASP A 268 19.88 13.42 -29.86
N ASP A 269 20.13 12.87 -31.06
CA ASP A 269 19.62 13.42 -32.33
C ASP A 269 18.10 13.26 -32.44
N LEU A 270 17.55 12.25 -31.76
CA LEU A 270 16.12 11.98 -31.69
C LEU A 270 15.36 12.96 -30.79
N ALA A 271 16.01 13.50 -29.76
CA ALA A 271 15.36 14.40 -28.81
C ALA A 271 15.14 15.82 -29.37
N ARG A 272 15.99 16.26 -30.32
CA ARG A 272 15.96 17.61 -30.91
C ARG A 272 14.81 17.85 -31.88
N THR A 273 14.35 16.84 -32.62
CA THR A 273 13.33 16.96 -33.69
C THR A 273 11.88 16.80 -33.20
N SER A 274 11.68 16.37 -31.95
CA SER A 274 10.37 15.98 -31.39
C SER A 274 9.37 17.14 -31.15
N GLN A 275 9.81 18.40 -31.11
CA GLN A 275 8.93 19.52 -30.75
C GLN A 275 8.07 20.05 -31.90
N GLN A 276 8.41 19.73 -33.15
CA GLN A 276 7.86 20.42 -34.34
C GLN A 276 6.64 19.73 -34.98
N THR A 277 6.25 18.52 -34.56
CA THR A 277 5.41 17.66 -35.42
C THR A 277 4.25 16.92 -34.74
N ALA A 278 3.98 17.15 -33.44
CA ALA A 278 3.12 16.33 -32.55
C ALA A 278 1.80 15.78 -33.13
N GLY A 279 1.09 16.50 -34.00
CA GLY A 279 -0.15 16.01 -34.64
C GLY A 279 0.06 14.80 -35.56
N PHE A 280 1.13 14.80 -36.36
CA PHE A 280 1.41 13.75 -37.33
C PHE A 280 1.71 12.38 -36.67
N THR A 281 2.41 12.35 -35.53
CA THR A 281 2.70 11.03 -34.91
C THR A 281 1.45 10.39 -34.34
N TYR A 282 0.48 11.17 -33.88
CA TYR A 282 -0.79 10.61 -33.41
C TYR A 282 -1.50 9.86 -34.54
N ASP A 283 -1.59 10.48 -35.72
CA ASP A 283 -2.26 9.90 -36.88
C ASP A 283 -1.52 8.65 -37.39
N VAL A 284 -0.19 8.65 -37.40
CA VAL A 284 0.60 7.47 -37.78
C VAL A 284 0.48 6.36 -36.73
N ALA A 285 0.58 6.68 -35.44
CA ALA A 285 0.53 5.69 -34.35
C ALA A 285 -0.83 4.96 -34.29
N MET A 286 -1.92 5.62 -34.67
CA MET A 286 -3.24 5.00 -34.77
C MET A 286 -3.37 4.00 -35.92
N ASN A 287 -2.46 4.04 -36.90
CA ASN A 287 -2.50 3.22 -38.11
C ASN A 287 -1.35 2.17 -38.21
N ILE A 288 -0.45 2.13 -37.23
CA ILE A 288 0.63 1.14 -37.14
C ILE A 288 0.12 -0.18 -36.51
N SER A 289 0.69 -1.33 -36.92
CA SER A 289 0.36 -2.65 -36.38
C SER A 289 0.75 -2.82 -34.90
N SER A 290 -0.06 -3.58 -34.17
CA SER A 290 0.18 -3.90 -32.74
C SER A 290 1.52 -4.60 -32.49
N ASP A 291 1.97 -5.43 -33.43
CA ASP A 291 3.18 -6.23 -33.27
C ASP A 291 4.44 -5.36 -33.32
N PHE A 292 4.44 -4.33 -34.17
CA PHE A 292 5.55 -3.38 -34.24
C PHE A 292 5.62 -2.51 -32.98
N ILE A 293 4.46 -2.07 -32.49
CA ILE A 293 4.34 -1.34 -31.23
C ILE A 293 4.92 -2.18 -30.08
N ALA A 294 4.57 -3.48 -29.99
CA ALA A 294 5.10 -4.38 -28.99
C ALA A 294 6.63 -4.56 -29.10
N ALA A 295 7.17 -4.69 -30.31
CA ALA A 295 8.62 -4.86 -30.52
C ALA A 295 9.43 -3.65 -30.04
N ILE A 296 8.95 -2.43 -30.28
CA ILE A 296 9.59 -1.20 -29.78
C ILE A 296 9.39 -1.07 -28.27
N ALA A 297 8.16 -1.26 -27.80
CA ALA A 297 7.79 -1.06 -26.40
C ALA A 297 8.47 -2.07 -25.45
N ASN A 298 8.89 -3.23 -25.97
CA ASN A 298 9.62 -4.23 -25.18
C ASN A 298 11.16 -4.15 -25.35
N ASN A 299 11.68 -3.17 -26.11
CA ASN A 299 13.12 -2.92 -26.19
C ASN A 299 13.60 -2.06 -25.02
N GLN A 300 13.89 -2.71 -23.90
CA GLN A 300 14.25 -2.06 -22.64
C GLN A 300 15.48 -1.14 -22.76
N ALA A 301 16.53 -1.57 -23.46
CA ALA A 301 17.76 -0.79 -23.62
C ALA A 301 17.51 0.52 -24.37
N PHE A 302 16.68 0.47 -25.41
CA PHE A 302 16.25 1.66 -26.14
C PHE A 302 15.40 2.57 -25.25
N LEU A 303 14.36 2.02 -24.60
CA LEU A 303 13.45 2.80 -23.76
C LEU A 303 14.17 3.47 -22.60
N THR A 304 15.02 2.76 -21.85
CA THR A 304 15.77 3.35 -20.74
C THR A 304 16.64 4.52 -21.19
N ARG A 305 17.37 4.38 -22.31
CA ARG A 305 18.20 5.46 -22.85
C ARG A 305 17.36 6.61 -23.36
N PHE A 306 16.29 6.34 -24.11
CA PHE A 306 15.40 7.35 -24.66
C PHE A 306 14.70 8.15 -23.56
N ILE A 307 14.09 7.46 -22.60
CA ILE A 307 13.38 8.06 -21.47
C ILE A 307 14.33 8.90 -20.60
N SER A 308 15.58 8.45 -20.38
CA SER A 308 16.56 9.21 -19.59
C SER A 308 16.91 10.59 -20.16
N LYS A 309 16.59 10.83 -21.43
CA LYS A 309 16.89 12.07 -22.16
C LYS A 309 15.67 12.97 -22.37
N MET A 310 14.46 12.46 -22.12
CA MET A 310 13.26 13.28 -22.20
C MET A 310 13.05 14.09 -20.92
N SER A 311 12.58 15.33 -21.05
CA SER A 311 12.12 16.06 -19.86
C SER A 311 10.84 15.38 -19.33
N PRO A 312 10.70 15.17 -18.01
CA PRO A 312 9.52 14.53 -17.44
C PRO A 312 8.20 15.20 -17.85
N ALA A 313 8.21 16.54 -17.96
CA ALA A 313 7.05 17.32 -18.42
C ALA A 313 6.68 17.03 -19.89
N GLY A 314 7.67 16.88 -20.78
CA GLY A 314 7.44 16.58 -22.19
C GLY A 314 6.93 15.16 -22.45
N VAL A 315 7.39 14.17 -21.66
CA VAL A 315 6.83 12.80 -21.70
C VAL A 315 5.36 12.83 -21.34
N ALA A 316 5.04 13.51 -20.25
CA ALA A 316 3.71 13.42 -19.69
C ALA A 316 2.66 14.27 -20.44
N ALA A 317 3.05 15.43 -20.99
CA ALA A 317 2.19 16.18 -21.90
C ALA A 317 1.80 15.34 -23.13
N ASN A 318 2.74 14.56 -23.68
CA ASN A 318 2.44 13.64 -24.77
C ASN A 318 1.54 12.49 -24.31
N MET A 319 1.81 11.87 -23.16
CA MET A 319 0.96 10.78 -22.64
C MET A 319 -0.47 11.23 -22.37
N SER A 320 -0.65 12.47 -21.88
CA SER A 320 -1.97 13.07 -21.65
C SER A 320 -2.71 13.37 -22.95
N ALA A 321 -2.01 13.70 -24.04
CA ALA A 321 -2.62 13.99 -25.33
C ALA A 321 -3.02 12.72 -26.11
N THR A 322 -2.57 11.54 -25.68
CA THR A 322 -2.71 10.28 -26.43
C THR A 322 -3.35 9.15 -25.62
N THR A 323 -4.30 9.46 -24.73
CA THR A 323 -4.90 8.50 -23.78
C THR A 323 -5.46 7.22 -24.43
N ASP A 324 -6.06 7.32 -25.63
CA ASP A 324 -6.55 6.15 -26.39
C ASP A 324 -5.42 5.22 -26.85
N PHE A 325 -4.31 5.79 -27.33
CA PHE A 325 -3.13 5.03 -27.74
C PHE A 325 -2.49 4.36 -26.53
N THR A 326 -2.33 5.11 -25.43
CA THR A 326 -1.72 4.60 -24.20
C THR A 326 -2.53 3.44 -23.62
N SER A 327 -3.86 3.50 -23.66
CA SER A 327 -4.74 2.43 -23.19
C SER A 327 -4.57 1.14 -24.01
N ARG A 328 -4.40 1.25 -25.34
CA ARG A 328 -4.08 0.10 -26.19
C ARG A 328 -2.67 -0.43 -25.91
N LEU A 329 -1.71 0.46 -25.66
CA LEU A 329 -0.32 0.11 -25.37
C LEU A 329 -0.20 -0.79 -24.12
N ILE A 330 -0.99 -0.52 -23.07
CA ILE A 330 -0.98 -1.29 -21.82
C ILE A 330 -1.17 -2.80 -22.06
N GLY A 331 -2.00 -3.18 -23.03
CA GLY A 331 -2.23 -4.60 -23.36
C GLY A 331 -1.02 -5.32 -23.95
N TYR A 332 -0.01 -4.57 -24.44
CA TYR A 332 1.17 -5.09 -25.13
C TYR A 332 2.49 -4.88 -24.36
N LEU A 333 2.45 -4.17 -23.23
CA LEU A 333 3.64 -3.92 -22.42
C LEU A 333 3.98 -5.15 -21.57
N ASP A 334 5.23 -5.61 -21.64
CA ASP A 334 5.77 -6.58 -20.68
C ASP A 334 5.88 -5.92 -19.29
N PRO A 335 5.22 -6.47 -18.25
CA PRO A 335 5.36 -6.02 -16.87
C PRO A 335 6.83 -5.85 -16.44
N SER A 336 7.72 -6.73 -16.90
CA SER A 336 9.16 -6.72 -16.60
C SER A 336 9.86 -5.47 -17.11
N ALA A 337 9.48 -4.99 -18.31
CA ALA A 337 10.04 -3.78 -18.88
C ALA A 337 9.61 -2.54 -18.07
N ILE A 338 8.34 -2.46 -17.69
CA ILE A 338 7.82 -1.37 -16.85
C ILE A 338 8.48 -1.39 -15.47
N ALA A 339 8.57 -2.56 -14.82
CA ALA A 339 9.20 -2.67 -13.52
C ALA A 339 10.69 -2.31 -13.60
N GLY A 340 11.38 -2.68 -14.67
CA GLY A 340 12.75 -2.23 -14.93
C GLY A 340 12.87 -0.71 -15.04
N ILE A 341 11.89 -0.03 -15.64
CA ILE A 341 11.85 1.44 -15.69
C ILE A 341 11.56 2.03 -14.30
N VAL A 342 10.53 1.52 -13.61
CA VAL A 342 10.13 2.05 -12.30
C VAL A 342 11.23 1.83 -11.25
N ASN A 343 11.85 0.66 -11.23
CA ASN A 343 12.87 0.33 -10.23
C ASN A 343 14.16 1.15 -10.40
N ASN A 344 14.47 1.64 -11.60
CA ASN A 344 15.76 2.26 -11.91
C ASN A 344 15.72 3.79 -12.14
N VAL A 345 14.54 4.43 -12.15
CA VAL A 345 14.45 5.85 -12.56
C VAL A 345 13.66 6.72 -11.56
N SER A 346 14.11 6.76 -10.30
CA SER A 346 13.45 7.52 -9.23
C SER A 346 13.18 9.01 -9.55
N PRO A 347 14.10 9.81 -10.14
CA PRO A 347 13.82 11.20 -10.49
C PRO A 347 12.76 11.38 -11.59
N LEU A 348 12.71 10.42 -12.53
CA LEU A 348 11.70 10.42 -13.59
C LEU A 348 10.33 10.10 -13.03
N ILE A 349 10.22 9.13 -12.11
CA ILE A 349 8.95 8.80 -11.47
C ILE A 349 8.34 10.04 -10.82
N SER A 350 9.10 10.79 -10.02
CA SER A 350 8.59 12.02 -9.40
C SER A 350 8.12 13.07 -10.41
N GLY A 351 8.78 13.19 -11.57
CA GLY A 351 8.41 14.17 -12.60
C GLY A 351 7.27 13.71 -13.52
N VAL A 352 7.20 12.42 -13.82
CA VAL A 352 6.20 11.82 -14.72
C VAL A 352 4.89 11.58 -13.98
N LEU A 353 4.92 11.06 -12.74
CA LEU A 353 3.71 10.79 -11.96
C LEU A 353 2.85 12.03 -11.73
N ASN A 354 3.47 13.21 -11.60
CA ASN A 354 2.77 14.49 -11.48
C ASN A 354 1.87 14.83 -12.68
N ASN A 355 2.12 14.19 -13.81
CA ASN A 355 1.51 14.54 -15.09
C ASN A 355 0.91 13.30 -15.79
N LEU A 356 0.90 12.13 -15.14
CA LEU A 356 0.15 10.97 -15.64
C LEU A 356 -1.34 11.27 -15.53
N SER A 357 -2.10 10.98 -16.58
CA SER A 357 -3.56 11.11 -16.52
C SER A 357 -4.14 10.09 -15.54
N LEU A 358 -5.17 10.49 -14.80
CA LEU A 358 -5.91 9.61 -13.90
C LEU A 358 -6.53 8.43 -14.67
N GLU A 359 -6.88 8.63 -15.94
CA GLU A 359 -7.38 7.58 -16.85
C GLU A 359 -6.33 6.50 -17.12
N PHE A 360 -5.06 6.87 -17.33
CA PHE A 360 -3.98 5.90 -17.51
C PHE A 360 -3.78 5.04 -16.26
N LEU A 361 -3.73 5.70 -15.09
CA LEU A 361 -3.61 4.99 -13.82
C LEU A 361 -4.81 4.06 -13.63
N GLY A 362 -6.02 4.54 -13.87
CA GLY A 362 -7.24 3.74 -13.83
C GLY A 362 -7.17 2.52 -14.76
N ALA A 363 -6.69 2.68 -16.00
CA ALA A 363 -6.55 1.58 -16.95
C ALA A 363 -5.53 0.52 -16.50
N VAL A 364 -4.38 0.93 -15.95
CA VAL A 364 -3.38 0.00 -15.39
C VAL A 364 -3.94 -0.72 -14.17
N THR A 365 -4.57 0.02 -13.25
CA THR A 365 -5.06 -0.55 -11.98
C THR A 365 -6.31 -1.41 -12.14
N ASN A 366 -7.11 -1.17 -13.18
CA ASN A 366 -8.28 -1.99 -13.50
C ASN A 366 -7.91 -3.26 -14.28
N ASN A 367 -6.67 -3.40 -14.76
CA ASN A 367 -6.15 -4.64 -15.33
C ASN A 367 -5.49 -5.48 -14.21
N ALA A 368 -6.28 -6.31 -13.55
CA ALA A 368 -5.83 -7.11 -12.40
C ALA A 368 -4.60 -7.98 -12.71
N LYS A 369 -4.54 -8.59 -13.90
CA LYS A 369 -3.37 -9.39 -14.31
C LYS A 369 -2.11 -8.52 -14.38
N MET A 370 -2.21 -7.37 -15.05
CA MET A 370 -1.09 -6.44 -15.16
C MET A 370 -0.64 -5.91 -13.79
N ALA A 371 -1.59 -5.56 -12.94
CA ALA A 371 -1.31 -5.10 -11.59
C ALA A 371 -0.60 -6.19 -10.77
N ASN A 372 -1.07 -7.44 -10.81
CA ASN A 372 -0.46 -8.55 -10.10
C ASN A 372 0.95 -8.84 -10.61
N ASP A 373 1.13 -8.90 -11.93
CA ASP A 373 2.44 -9.14 -12.55
C ASP A 373 3.43 -8.02 -12.21
N LEU A 374 2.99 -6.75 -12.20
CA LEU A 374 3.81 -5.60 -11.84
C LEU A 374 4.19 -5.60 -10.36
N VAL A 375 3.21 -5.75 -9.46
CA VAL A 375 3.44 -5.69 -8.01
C VAL A 375 4.42 -6.77 -7.55
N ALA A 376 4.42 -7.94 -8.20
CA ALA A 376 5.34 -9.03 -7.90
C ALA A 376 6.83 -8.70 -8.15
N ILE A 377 7.12 -7.73 -9.02
CA ILE A 377 8.49 -7.40 -9.48
C ILE A 377 8.90 -5.95 -9.18
N LEU A 378 7.97 -5.13 -8.68
CA LEU A 378 8.24 -3.74 -8.30
C LEU A 378 9.02 -3.66 -6.98
N SER A 379 10.01 -2.78 -6.96
CA SER A 379 10.72 -2.41 -5.74
C SER A 379 9.89 -1.36 -4.98
N PRO A 380 9.58 -1.57 -3.69
CA PRO A 380 8.73 -0.68 -2.92
C PRO A 380 9.35 0.70 -2.64
N GLY A 381 10.68 0.78 -2.54
CA GLY A 381 11.40 2.02 -2.19
C GLY A 381 11.15 3.20 -3.16
N PRO A 382 11.38 3.04 -4.47
CA PRO A 382 11.08 4.09 -5.46
C PRO A 382 9.63 4.58 -5.44
N ILE A 383 8.68 3.66 -5.22
CA ILE A 383 7.24 3.98 -5.15
C ILE A 383 6.94 4.77 -3.88
N ALA A 384 7.46 4.33 -2.73
CA ALA A 384 7.31 5.07 -1.48
C ALA A 384 7.94 6.47 -1.55
N GLY A 385 9.14 6.60 -2.13
CA GLY A 385 9.76 7.91 -2.33
C GLY A 385 8.92 8.85 -3.17
N ALA A 386 8.26 8.31 -4.21
CA ALA A 386 7.35 9.08 -5.04
C ALA A 386 6.05 9.45 -4.30
N ILE A 387 5.49 8.53 -3.51
CA ILE A 387 4.33 8.78 -2.65
C ILE A 387 4.64 9.89 -1.64
N ASN A 388 5.75 9.78 -0.92
CA ASN A 388 6.15 10.74 0.12
C ASN A 388 6.39 12.14 -0.49
N ALA A 389 6.79 12.22 -1.75
CA ALA A 389 6.99 13.46 -2.47
C ALA A 389 5.69 14.06 -3.05
N ASN A 390 4.58 13.32 -3.10
CA ASN A 390 3.39 13.74 -3.85
C ASN A 390 2.05 13.24 -3.26
N GLU A 391 1.50 14.02 -2.35
CA GLU A 391 0.20 13.75 -1.71
C GLU A 391 -0.96 13.74 -2.72
N THR A 392 -0.97 14.66 -3.70
CA THR A 392 -2.02 14.76 -4.72
C THR A 392 -2.07 13.53 -5.63
N PHE A 393 -0.91 12.95 -5.95
CA PHE A 393 -0.82 11.73 -6.74
C PHE A 393 -1.45 10.56 -6.00
N LEU A 394 -1.13 10.37 -4.71
CA LEU A 394 -1.68 9.24 -3.97
C LEU A 394 -3.20 9.37 -3.77
N ALA A 395 -3.70 10.57 -3.48
CA ALA A 395 -5.14 10.82 -3.43
C ALA A 395 -5.83 10.54 -4.77
N GLY A 396 -5.23 10.97 -5.89
CA GLY A 396 -5.72 10.70 -7.24
C GLY A 396 -5.67 9.22 -7.60
N LEU A 397 -4.59 8.52 -7.23
CA LEU A 397 -4.42 7.08 -7.43
C LEU A 397 -5.50 6.30 -6.69
N MET A 398 -5.63 6.53 -5.38
CA MET A 398 -6.64 5.86 -4.55
C MET A 398 -8.06 6.19 -5.02
N GLY A 399 -8.34 7.44 -5.41
CA GLY A 399 -9.66 7.83 -5.91
C GLY A 399 -10.09 7.15 -7.22
N ASN A 400 -9.15 6.60 -8.00
CA ASN A 400 -9.43 5.94 -9.29
C ASN A 400 -9.20 4.42 -9.26
N MET A 401 -8.69 3.86 -8.16
CA MET A 401 -8.44 2.43 -8.02
C MET A 401 -9.69 1.69 -7.52
N SER A 402 -9.98 0.52 -8.13
CA SER A 402 -10.93 -0.43 -7.56
C SER A 402 -10.39 -1.00 -6.26
N THR A 403 -11.15 -0.89 -5.16
CA THR A 403 -10.80 -1.45 -3.85
C THR A 403 -10.69 -2.98 -3.90
N VAL A 404 -11.54 -3.64 -4.70
CA VAL A 404 -11.53 -5.10 -4.91
C VAL A 404 -10.29 -5.54 -5.71
N GLY A 405 -9.99 -4.84 -6.81
CA GLY A 405 -8.80 -5.15 -7.62
C GLY A 405 -7.50 -4.91 -6.84
N ALA A 406 -7.43 -3.81 -6.12
CA ALA A 406 -6.32 -3.47 -5.24
C ALA A 406 -6.13 -4.51 -4.12
N ALA A 407 -7.22 -4.91 -3.45
CA ALA A 407 -7.17 -5.94 -2.42
C ALA A 407 -6.71 -7.29 -2.97
N THR A 408 -7.18 -7.67 -4.15
CA THR A 408 -6.74 -8.91 -4.83
C THR A 408 -5.23 -8.90 -5.08
N ALA A 409 -4.71 -7.80 -5.64
CA ALA A 409 -3.28 -7.64 -5.89
C ALA A 409 -2.45 -7.68 -4.60
N ILE A 410 -2.94 -7.04 -3.53
CA ILE A 410 -2.28 -7.05 -2.22
C ILE A 410 -2.31 -8.45 -1.59
N ASN A 411 -3.45 -9.15 -1.67
CA ASN A 411 -3.60 -10.49 -1.12
C ASN A 411 -2.66 -11.49 -1.81
N GLU A 412 -2.44 -11.34 -3.13
CA GLU A 412 -1.49 -12.14 -3.89
C GLU A 412 -0.02 -11.74 -3.65
N ASN A 413 0.24 -10.51 -3.21
CA ASN A 413 1.59 -9.96 -3.03
C ASN A 413 1.81 -9.29 -1.66
N PRO A 414 1.60 -9.99 -0.53
CA PRO A 414 1.66 -9.38 0.80
C PRO A 414 3.05 -8.83 1.16
N GLY A 415 4.11 -9.43 0.60
CA GLY A 415 5.49 -9.00 0.82
C GLY A 415 5.81 -7.60 0.27
N PHE A 416 5.17 -7.21 -0.83
CA PHE A 416 5.32 -5.89 -1.42
C PHE A 416 4.76 -4.82 -0.48
N LEU A 417 3.51 -4.96 -0.06
CA LEU A 417 2.87 -3.99 0.84
C LEU A 417 3.58 -3.93 2.20
N LYS A 418 3.96 -5.09 2.75
CA LYS A 418 4.76 -5.18 3.97
C LYS A 418 6.03 -4.35 3.89
N SER A 419 6.72 -4.37 2.75
CA SER A 419 7.94 -3.61 2.55
C SER A 419 7.67 -2.13 2.24
N LEU A 420 6.62 -1.84 1.47
CA LEU A 420 6.20 -0.48 1.11
C LEU A 420 5.90 0.36 2.35
N LEU A 421 5.14 -0.17 3.31
CA LEU A 421 4.81 0.54 4.55
C LEU A 421 6.05 0.91 5.37
N GLY A 422 7.14 0.13 5.28
CA GLY A 422 8.41 0.44 5.92
C GLY A 422 9.12 1.68 5.34
N TYR A 423 8.71 2.16 4.16
CA TYR A 423 9.28 3.35 3.51
C TYR A 423 8.35 4.56 3.50
N LEU A 424 7.08 4.41 3.89
CA LEU A 424 6.11 5.52 3.85
C LEU A 424 6.29 6.48 5.02
N ASP A 425 6.19 7.78 4.73
CA ASP A 425 6.16 8.84 5.72
C ASP A 425 4.73 8.99 6.28
N ILE A 426 4.58 8.76 7.58
CA ILE A 426 3.27 8.75 8.22
C ILE A 426 2.66 10.14 8.36
N ASP A 427 3.48 11.19 8.53
CA ASP A 427 2.97 12.55 8.66
C ASP A 427 2.38 13.03 7.34
N LYS A 428 2.84 12.47 6.22
CA LYS A 428 2.26 12.67 4.88
C LYS A 428 0.96 11.90 4.70
N LEU A 429 0.87 10.66 5.16
CA LEU A 429 -0.39 9.89 5.14
C LEU A 429 -1.49 10.58 5.95
N ASN A 430 -1.15 11.23 7.07
CA ASN A 430 -2.12 11.95 7.89
C ASN A 430 -2.68 13.22 7.25
N GLN A 431 -2.05 13.72 6.19
CA GLN A 431 -2.54 14.88 5.43
C GLN A 431 -3.54 14.48 4.34
N MET A 432 -3.83 13.18 4.21
CA MET A 432 -4.81 12.68 3.26
C MET A 432 -6.24 13.13 3.60
N THR A 433 -7.02 13.36 2.55
CA THR A 433 -8.44 13.77 2.64
C THR A 433 -9.34 12.64 3.14
N ASP A 434 -10.51 12.97 3.70
CA ASP A 434 -11.52 12.01 4.19
C ASP A 434 -11.92 10.96 3.13
N SER A 435 -11.97 11.35 1.84
CA SER A 435 -12.26 10.43 0.73
C SER A 435 -11.21 9.33 0.58
N THR A 436 -9.96 9.64 0.88
CA THR A 436 -8.83 8.70 0.85
C THR A 436 -8.93 7.70 1.98
N TRP A 437 -9.35 8.15 3.18
CA TRP A 437 -9.62 7.27 4.32
C TRP A 437 -10.83 6.37 4.08
N ALA A 438 -11.90 6.89 3.48
CA ALA A 438 -13.06 6.09 3.11
C ALA A 438 -12.69 4.97 2.11
N TRP A 439 -11.86 5.28 1.11
CA TRP A 439 -11.33 4.27 0.19
C TRP A 439 -10.47 3.23 0.91
N THR A 440 -9.62 3.66 1.84
CA THR A 440 -8.77 2.75 2.63
C THR A 440 -9.61 1.80 3.48
N ALA A 441 -10.68 2.28 4.10
CA ALA A 441 -11.60 1.43 4.85
C ALA A 441 -12.25 0.36 3.96
N GLN A 442 -12.68 0.75 2.75
CA GLN A 442 -13.21 -0.20 1.76
C GLN A 442 -12.15 -1.19 1.26
N LEU A 443 -10.90 -0.76 1.08
CA LEU A 443 -9.80 -1.65 0.74
C LEU A 443 -9.60 -2.70 1.84
N VAL A 444 -9.48 -2.27 3.09
CA VAL A 444 -9.26 -3.16 4.25
C VAL A 444 -10.38 -4.19 4.38
N ALA A 445 -11.63 -3.80 4.12
CA ALA A 445 -12.76 -4.73 4.11
C ALA A 445 -12.66 -5.85 3.05
N ASN A 446 -11.85 -5.66 2.00
CA ASN A 446 -11.62 -6.67 0.95
C ASN A 446 -10.32 -7.47 1.14
N LEU A 447 -9.47 -7.13 2.11
CA LEU A 447 -8.20 -7.83 2.36
C LEU A 447 -8.41 -9.12 3.17
N ASP A 448 -7.57 -10.12 2.92
CA ASP A 448 -7.53 -11.34 3.73
C ASP A 448 -7.02 -10.99 5.15
N PRO A 449 -7.74 -11.37 6.23
CA PRO A 449 -7.29 -11.19 7.60
C PRO A 449 -5.86 -11.68 7.87
N ALA A 450 -5.42 -12.76 7.22
CA ALA A 450 -4.05 -13.27 7.35
C ALA A 450 -3.01 -12.33 6.73
N VAL A 451 -3.34 -11.68 5.62
CA VAL A 451 -2.48 -10.69 4.95
C VAL A 451 -2.36 -9.44 5.81
N ILE A 452 -3.49 -8.93 6.33
CA ILE A 452 -3.48 -7.79 7.25
C ILE A 452 -2.67 -8.11 8.50
N ALA A 453 -2.89 -9.28 9.11
CA ALA A 453 -2.12 -9.69 10.29
C ALA A 453 -0.61 -9.78 9.99
N GLY A 454 -0.24 -10.36 8.84
CA GLY A 454 1.16 -10.40 8.40
C GLY A 454 1.78 -9.02 8.20
N ILE A 455 0.99 -8.06 7.70
CA ILE A 455 1.38 -6.66 7.55
C ILE A 455 1.54 -5.99 8.91
N VAL A 456 0.57 -6.13 9.81
CA VAL A 456 0.58 -5.54 11.15
C VAL A 456 1.77 -6.06 11.95
N ASN A 457 1.94 -7.38 12.01
CA ASN A 457 3.02 -8.03 12.75
C ASN A 457 4.40 -7.61 12.25
N ALA A 458 4.53 -7.32 10.95
CA ALA A 458 5.78 -6.87 10.34
C ALA A 458 6.09 -5.39 10.53
N ASN A 459 5.06 -4.57 10.74
CA ASN A 459 5.16 -3.11 10.71
C ASN A 459 4.70 -2.47 12.03
N GLY A 460 4.88 -3.15 13.16
CA GLY A 460 4.37 -2.71 14.46
C GLY A 460 4.69 -1.25 14.81
N ALA A 461 5.90 -0.75 14.52
CA ALA A 461 6.26 0.64 14.78
C ALA A 461 5.48 1.64 13.92
N PHE A 462 5.36 1.37 12.62
CA PHE A 462 4.56 2.18 11.70
C PHE A 462 3.08 2.17 12.10
N ILE A 463 2.51 0.99 12.38
CA ILE A 463 1.12 0.86 12.81
C ILE A 463 0.87 1.55 14.15
N THR A 464 1.83 1.50 15.08
CA THR A 464 1.74 2.21 16.36
C THR A 464 1.57 3.70 16.15
N GLN A 465 2.36 4.30 15.25
CA GLN A 465 2.25 5.72 14.92
C GLN A 465 0.94 6.01 14.16
N LEU A 466 0.51 5.10 13.29
CA LEU A 466 -0.71 5.24 12.48
C LEU A 466 -1.94 5.31 13.38
N VAL A 467 -2.04 4.35 14.31
CA VAL A 467 -3.14 4.25 15.27
C VAL A 467 -3.29 5.53 16.08
N GLY A 468 -2.19 6.19 16.46
CA GLY A 468 -2.22 7.47 17.17
C GLY A 468 -2.81 8.64 16.37
N LYS A 469 -3.08 8.44 15.08
CA LYS A 469 -3.55 9.46 14.14
C LYS A 469 -4.89 9.12 13.50
N LEU A 470 -5.36 7.88 13.64
CA LEU A 470 -6.66 7.45 13.12
C LEU A 470 -7.81 8.14 13.86
N ASP A 471 -8.92 8.35 13.16
CA ASP A 471 -10.19 8.71 13.77
C ASP A 471 -10.82 7.47 14.46
N PRO A 472 -11.02 7.50 15.79
CA PRO A 472 -11.66 6.40 16.51
C PRO A 472 -13.10 6.11 16.03
N ASP A 473 -13.85 7.11 15.54
CA ASP A 473 -15.21 6.89 15.01
C ASP A 473 -15.19 6.01 13.75
N ALA A 474 -14.36 6.39 12.79
CA ALA A 474 -14.23 5.66 11.53
C ALA A 474 -13.72 4.23 11.76
N LEU A 475 -12.73 4.04 12.65
CA LEU A 475 -12.22 2.71 12.96
C LEU A 475 -13.28 1.85 13.66
N ALA A 476 -13.99 2.39 14.66
CA ALA A 476 -15.04 1.65 15.35
C ALA A 476 -16.17 1.23 14.39
N ALA A 477 -16.61 2.13 13.50
CA ALA A 477 -17.61 1.82 12.50
C ALA A 477 -17.17 0.66 11.58
N GLY A 478 -15.90 0.66 11.16
CA GLY A 478 -15.32 -0.43 10.38
C GLY A 478 -15.24 -1.76 11.14
N MET A 479 -14.77 -1.73 12.39
CA MET A 479 -14.69 -2.93 13.24
C MET A 479 -16.07 -3.53 13.54
N ASN A 480 -17.09 -2.68 13.74
CA ASN A 480 -18.46 -3.10 14.02
C ASN A 480 -19.19 -3.63 12.78
N ALA A 481 -18.76 -3.24 11.56
CA ALA A 481 -19.41 -3.63 10.31
C ALA A 481 -19.19 -5.12 9.95
N ASP A 482 -18.04 -5.71 10.33
CA ASP A 482 -17.76 -7.14 10.10
C ASP A 482 -17.08 -7.80 11.32
N PRO A 483 -17.88 -8.29 12.27
CA PRO A 483 -17.38 -8.97 13.46
C PRO A 483 -16.64 -10.29 13.16
N ASP A 484 -16.99 -10.99 12.07
CA ASP A 484 -16.35 -12.26 11.71
C ASP A 484 -14.96 -12.03 11.13
N PHE A 485 -14.78 -10.94 10.37
CA PHE A 485 -13.47 -10.45 9.97
C PHE A 485 -12.62 -10.11 11.20
N MET A 486 -13.16 -9.36 12.16
CA MET A 486 -12.43 -9.00 13.39
C MET A 486 -11.97 -10.22 14.17
N LYS A 487 -12.84 -11.22 14.32
CA LYS A 487 -12.49 -12.50 14.92
C LYS A 487 -11.30 -13.16 14.22
N LYS A 488 -11.37 -13.30 12.89
CA LYS A 488 -10.31 -13.95 12.10
C LYS A 488 -9.00 -13.18 12.17
N LEU A 489 -9.08 -11.85 12.21
CA LEU A 489 -7.93 -10.98 12.33
C LEU A 489 -7.25 -11.18 13.69
N VAL A 490 -8.00 -11.09 14.79
CA VAL A 490 -7.47 -11.29 16.16
C VAL A 490 -6.75 -12.63 16.31
N ALA A 491 -7.28 -13.70 15.70
CA ALA A 491 -6.66 -15.02 15.72
C ALA A 491 -5.27 -15.10 15.04
N LYS A 492 -4.87 -14.08 14.26
CA LYS A 492 -3.64 -14.06 13.46
C LYS A 492 -2.64 -12.98 13.91
N LEU A 493 -3.06 -12.06 14.76
CA LEU A 493 -2.20 -10.98 15.27
C LEU A 493 -1.17 -11.52 16.25
N ASP A 494 0.02 -10.92 16.25
CA ASP A 494 1.06 -11.15 17.25
C ASP A 494 0.71 -10.36 18.53
N PRO A 495 0.48 -11.03 19.68
CA PRO A 495 0.12 -10.37 20.92
C PRO A 495 1.12 -9.29 21.37
N GLN A 496 2.42 -9.48 21.11
CA GLN A 496 3.46 -8.53 21.52
C GLN A 496 3.38 -7.25 20.68
N VAL A 497 3.12 -7.37 19.38
CA VAL A 497 2.96 -6.22 18.48
C VAL A 497 1.72 -5.43 18.86
N ILE A 498 0.60 -6.10 19.11
CA ILE A 498 -0.64 -5.44 19.52
C ILE A 498 -0.50 -4.79 20.89
N ALA A 499 0.17 -5.43 21.85
CA ALA A 499 0.48 -4.80 23.12
C ALA A 499 1.33 -3.54 22.95
N GLY A 500 2.35 -3.57 22.08
CA GLY A 500 3.14 -2.40 21.73
C GLY A 500 2.27 -1.26 21.18
N ILE A 501 1.33 -1.57 20.30
CA ILE A 501 0.39 -0.58 19.75
C ILE A 501 -0.50 0.00 20.87
N VAL A 502 -1.12 -0.84 21.69
CA VAL A 502 -2.02 -0.42 22.78
C VAL A 502 -1.28 0.42 23.82
N ASN A 503 -0.10 -0.03 24.26
CA ASN A 503 0.70 0.64 25.29
C ASN A 503 1.17 2.04 24.88
N ASN A 504 1.28 2.32 23.57
CA ASN A 504 1.71 3.62 23.06
C ASN A 504 0.53 4.52 22.60
N ASN A 505 -0.71 4.06 22.73
CA ASN A 505 -1.89 4.75 22.17
C ASN A 505 -3.06 4.89 23.17
N GLU A 506 -2.76 5.14 24.45
CA GLU A 506 -3.77 5.30 25.52
C GLU A 506 -4.92 6.23 25.12
N ALA A 507 -4.60 7.47 24.72
CA ALA A 507 -5.60 8.49 24.37
C ALA A 507 -6.51 8.09 23.19
N PHE A 508 -5.98 7.29 22.26
CA PHE A 508 -6.76 6.74 21.17
C PHE A 508 -7.69 5.62 21.68
N MET A 509 -7.17 4.69 22.49
CA MET A 509 -7.94 3.59 23.06
C MET A 509 -9.10 4.08 23.95
N THR A 510 -8.88 5.12 24.75
CA THR A 510 -9.93 5.78 25.55
C THR A 510 -11.10 6.27 24.70
N LYS A 511 -10.84 6.73 23.46
CA LYS A 511 -11.88 7.19 22.54
C LYS A 511 -12.48 6.07 21.72
N LEU A 512 -11.72 5.01 21.45
CA LEU A 512 -12.16 3.88 20.62
C LEU A 512 -13.07 2.94 21.40
N LEU A 513 -12.69 2.52 22.62
CA LEU A 513 -13.42 1.49 23.38
C LEU A 513 -14.91 1.81 23.59
N PRO A 514 -15.34 3.04 23.92
CA PRO A 514 -16.77 3.35 24.08
C PRO A 514 -17.58 3.23 22.78
N LYS A 515 -16.93 3.13 21.62
CA LYS A 515 -17.55 3.11 20.29
C LYS A 515 -17.61 1.70 19.69
N LEU A 516 -16.89 0.75 20.28
CA LEU A 516 -16.95 -0.64 19.86
C LEU A 516 -18.26 -1.27 20.33
N ASP A 517 -18.82 -2.15 19.52
CA ASP A 517 -19.96 -2.97 19.92
C ASP A 517 -19.51 -3.95 21.03
N PRO A 518 -20.08 -3.86 22.25
CA PRO A 518 -19.63 -4.69 23.37
C PRO A 518 -19.84 -6.19 23.13
N ALA A 519 -20.93 -6.58 22.47
CA ALA A 519 -21.22 -7.98 22.18
C ALA A 519 -20.24 -8.59 21.17
N ASN A 520 -19.93 -7.85 20.10
CA ASN A 520 -18.95 -8.28 19.11
C ASN A 520 -17.53 -8.32 19.67
N THR A 521 -17.18 -7.33 20.51
CA THR A 521 -15.89 -7.28 21.20
C THR A 521 -15.73 -8.46 22.15
N ALA A 522 -16.74 -8.73 22.98
CA ALA A 522 -16.73 -9.87 23.89
C ALA A 522 -16.66 -11.21 23.14
N ARG A 523 -17.40 -11.37 22.04
CA ARG A 523 -17.32 -12.57 21.20
C ARG A 523 -15.90 -12.77 20.64
N ALA A 524 -15.25 -11.72 20.17
CA ALA A 524 -13.87 -11.81 19.70
C ALA A 524 -12.90 -12.21 20.83
N ILE A 525 -13.12 -11.73 22.06
CA ILE A 525 -12.35 -12.14 23.24
C ILE A 525 -12.57 -13.62 23.57
N ASN A 526 -13.84 -14.04 23.70
CA ASN A 526 -14.23 -15.40 24.07
C ASN A 526 -13.69 -16.44 23.09
N GLU A 527 -13.69 -16.14 21.79
CA GLU A 527 -13.24 -17.07 20.75
C GLU A 527 -11.71 -17.07 20.54
N ASN A 528 -10.95 -16.17 21.19
CA ASN A 528 -9.49 -16.02 21.01
C ASN A 528 -8.69 -16.08 22.33
N VAL A 529 -9.09 -16.97 23.25
CA VAL A 529 -8.53 -17.09 24.61
C VAL A 529 -6.99 -17.08 24.66
N SER A 530 -6.32 -17.87 23.81
CA SER A 530 -4.85 -17.96 23.82
C SER A 530 -4.18 -16.65 23.40
N PHE A 531 -4.73 -15.97 22.40
CA PHE A 531 -4.24 -14.65 21.98
C PHE A 531 -4.44 -13.62 23.09
N VAL A 532 -5.65 -13.55 23.68
CA VAL A 532 -5.96 -12.59 24.76
C VAL A 532 -5.10 -12.83 25.99
N THR A 533 -4.89 -14.09 26.38
CA THR A 533 -4.01 -14.47 27.49
C THR A 533 -2.59 -13.94 27.29
N ASN A 534 -2.02 -14.15 26.10
CA ASN A 534 -0.67 -13.68 25.76
C ASN A 534 -0.62 -12.16 25.61
N LEU A 535 -1.67 -11.54 25.07
CA LEU A 535 -1.78 -10.09 24.92
C LEU A 535 -1.73 -9.43 26.29
N VAL A 536 -2.58 -9.86 27.22
CA VAL A 536 -2.65 -9.32 28.59
C VAL A 536 -1.28 -9.41 29.29
N SER A 537 -0.52 -10.48 29.06
CA SER A 537 0.83 -10.63 29.62
C SER A 537 1.84 -9.58 29.13
N CYS A 538 1.56 -8.94 27.98
CA CYS A 538 2.40 -7.92 27.35
C CYS A 538 1.87 -6.49 27.56
N LEU A 539 0.64 -6.33 28.06
CA LEU A 539 0.02 -5.01 28.27
C LEU A 539 0.64 -4.30 29.47
N ASN A 540 0.79 -2.98 29.36
CA ASN A 540 1.16 -2.13 30.48
C ASN A 540 -0.10 -1.87 31.33
N PRO A 541 -0.15 -2.37 32.58
CA PRO A 541 -1.33 -2.23 33.42
C PRO A 541 -1.71 -0.77 33.71
N GLN A 542 -0.75 0.15 33.75
CA GLN A 542 -1.02 1.57 33.94
C GLN A 542 -1.79 2.16 32.76
N VAL A 543 -1.43 1.78 31.53
CA VAL A 543 -2.11 2.25 30.31
C VAL A 543 -3.54 1.71 30.27
N ILE A 544 -3.73 0.42 30.57
CA ILE A 544 -5.08 -0.17 30.57
C ILE A 544 -5.95 0.43 31.68
N ALA A 545 -5.40 0.66 32.87
CA ALA A 545 -6.11 1.38 33.92
C ALA A 545 -6.49 2.80 33.48
N GLY A 546 -5.55 3.54 32.88
CA GLY A 546 -5.81 4.88 32.33
C GLY A 546 -6.95 4.88 31.29
N VAL A 547 -6.97 3.89 30.41
CA VAL A 547 -8.09 3.68 29.48
C VAL A 547 -9.38 3.42 30.25
N MET A 548 -9.43 2.41 31.13
CA MET A 548 -10.63 2.02 31.87
C MET A 548 -11.21 3.17 32.72
N ASN A 549 -10.35 3.93 33.39
CA ASN A 549 -10.72 5.10 34.21
C ASN A 549 -11.43 6.19 33.41
N ASN A 550 -11.19 6.26 32.10
CA ASN A 550 -11.76 7.27 31.22
C ASN A 550 -12.86 6.71 30.29
N THR A 551 -13.24 5.45 30.44
CA THR A 551 -14.20 4.76 29.56
C THR A 551 -15.49 4.44 30.32
N SER A 552 -16.36 5.43 30.54
CA SER A 552 -17.60 5.22 31.28
C SER A 552 -18.60 4.34 30.52
N GLY A 553 -19.19 3.34 31.18
CA GLY A 553 -20.33 2.54 30.69
C GLY A 553 -19.96 1.31 29.85
N SER A 554 -18.98 1.39 28.95
CA SER A 554 -18.65 0.26 28.06
C SER A 554 -18.17 -0.99 28.79
N THR A 555 -17.53 -0.85 29.95
CA THR A 555 -17.02 -1.99 30.73
C THR A 555 -18.15 -2.87 31.25
N SER A 556 -19.25 -2.30 31.75
CA SER A 556 -20.35 -3.10 32.30
C SER A 556 -21.18 -3.75 31.20
N GLU A 557 -21.35 -3.08 30.05
CA GLU A 557 -21.96 -3.69 28.85
C GLU A 557 -21.10 -4.83 28.30
N LEU A 558 -19.76 -4.68 28.26
CA LEU A 558 -18.85 -5.73 27.81
C LEU A 558 -18.92 -6.95 28.73
N MET A 559 -18.96 -6.76 30.05
CA MET A 559 -19.07 -7.84 31.03
C MET A 559 -20.33 -8.71 30.85
N GLN A 560 -21.42 -8.16 30.31
CA GLN A 560 -22.65 -8.92 30.05
C GLN A 560 -22.48 -9.96 28.93
N HIS A 561 -21.46 -9.81 28.09
CA HIS A 561 -21.23 -10.67 26.92
C HIS A 561 -19.96 -11.51 27.04
N LEU A 562 -19.08 -11.23 28.00
CA LEU A 562 -17.88 -12.01 28.24
C LEU A 562 -18.23 -13.37 28.85
N ASP A 563 -17.53 -14.41 28.41
CA ASP A 563 -17.61 -15.75 29.00
C ASP A 563 -16.81 -15.73 30.33
N PRO A 564 -17.47 -15.96 31.48
CA PRO A 564 -16.80 -15.92 32.79
C PRO A 564 -15.65 -16.91 32.92
N VAL A 565 -15.76 -18.09 32.28
CA VAL A 565 -14.72 -19.13 32.29
C VAL A 565 -13.49 -18.68 31.51
N VAL A 566 -13.71 -18.04 30.37
CA VAL A 566 -12.61 -17.45 29.58
C VAL A 566 -11.90 -16.36 30.37
N MET A 567 -12.66 -15.46 31.00
CA MET A 567 -12.08 -14.36 31.78
C MET A 567 -11.35 -14.86 33.02
N ALA A 568 -11.88 -15.89 33.70
CA ALA A 568 -11.22 -16.55 34.80
C ALA A 568 -9.87 -17.14 34.38
N TYR A 569 -9.84 -17.87 33.27
CA TYR A 569 -8.61 -18.41 32.72
C TYR A 569 -7.58 -17.29 32.43
N VAL A 570 -8.00 -16.22 31.75
CA VAL A 570 -7.12 -15.09 31.42
C VAL A 570 -6.56 -14.43 32.68
N VAL A 571 -7.40 -14.16 33.68
CA VAL A 571 -7.00 -13.57 34.96
C VAL A 571 -6.00 -14.46 35.70
N ASN A 572 -6.29 -15.77 35.78
CA ASN A 572 -5.45 -16.73 36.49
C ASN A 572 -4.04 -16.84 35.88
N GLN A 573 -3.91 -16.66 34.56
CA GLN A 573 -2.62 -16.69 33.87
C GLN A 573 -1.86 -15.35 33.94
N ASN A 574 -2.50 -14.27 34.41
CA ASN A 574 -1.97 -12.90 34.32
C ASN A 574 -1.97 -12.17 35.68
N GLY A 575 -1.73 -12.87 36.79
CA GLY A 575 -1.79 -12.29 38.14
C GLY A 575 -0.93 -11.03 38.35
N SER A 576 0.26 -10.94 37.73
CA SER A 576 1.09 -9.73 37.81
C SER A 576 0.47 -8.53 37.10
N PHE A 577 -0.18 -8.75 35.95
CA PHE A 577 -0.92 -7.70 35.25
C PHE A 577 -2.12 -7.26 36.09
N VAL A 578 -2.89 -8.19 36.66
CA VAL A 578 -4.05 -7.89 37.52
C VAL A 578 -3.61 -7.06 38.73
N SER A 579 -2.52 -7.47 39.39
CA SER A 579 -1.93 -6.70 40.49
C SER A 579 -1.54 -5.28 40.07
N GLY A 580 -0.88 -5.11 38.93
CA GLY A 580 -0.52 -3.78 38.43
C GLY A 580 -1.74 -2.97 37.97
N LEU A 581 -2.79 -3.63 37.46
CA LEU A 581 -4.01 -2.98 37.01
C LEU A 581 -4.74 -2.39 38.23
N LEU A 582 -4.94 -3.20 39.28
CA LEU A 582 -5.57 -2.76 40.52
C LEU A 582 -4.80 -1.62 41.22
N SER A 583 -3.47 -1.53 41.02
CA SER A 583 -2.68 -0.43 41.59
C SER A 583 -2.90 0.92 40.89
N ASN A 584 -3.46 0.91 39.68
CA ASN A 584 -3.66 2.11 38.85
C ASN A 584 -5.14 2.40 38.55
N LEU A 585 -6.02 1.42 38.75
CA LEU A 585 -7.45 1.53 38.47
C LEU A 585 -8.13 2.38 39.53
N ASP A 586 -8.97 3.32 39.09
CA ASP A 586 -9.88 4.03 39.97
C ASP A 586 -10.91 3.03 40.51
N SER A 587 -10.99 2.91 41.83
CA SER A 587 -11.89 1.96 42.50
C SER A 587 -13.34 2.15 42.09
N THR A 588 -13.76 3.38 41.74
CA THR A 588 -15.13 3.67 41.30
C THR A 588 -15.47 2.97 39.99
N VAL A 589 -14.50 2.71 39.12
CA VAL A 589 -14.72 1.97 37.87
C VAL A 589 -15.13 0.54 38.19
N LEU A 590 -14.38 -0.13 39.08
CA LEU A 590 -14.69 -1.51 39.45
C LEU A 590 -15.97 -1.57 40.31
N THR A 591 -16.16 -0.66 41.27
CA THR A 591 -17.35 -0.70 42.13
C THR A 591 -18.62 -0.44 41.33
N ASN A 592 -18.61 0.50 40.37
CA ASN A 592 -19.73 0.70 39.45
C ASN A 592 -20.01 -0.55 38.61
N ALA A 593 -18.96 -1.20 38.08
CA ALA A 593 -19.12 -2.44 37.32
C ALA A 593 -19.64 -3.60 38.18
N ILE A 594 -19.20 -3.71 39.43
CA ILE A 594 -19.68 -4.73 40.39
C ILE A 594 -21.14 -4.46 40.78
N ASN A 595 -21.48 -3.20 41.02
CA ASN A 595 -22.82 -2.80 41.46
C ASN A 595 -23.85 -2.85 40.34
N ASP A 596 -23.43 -2.96 39.07
CA ASP A 596 -24.33 -3.11 37.93
C ASP A 596 -25.10 -4.45 38.05
N PRO A 597 -26.44 -4.44 38.19
CA PRO A 597 -27.22 -5.67 38.27
C PRO A 597 -27.02 -6.60 37.07
N ALA A 598 -26.71 -6.05 35.89
CA ALA A 598 -26.47 -6.83 34.69
C ALA A 598 -25.13 -7.60 34.72
N ALA A 599 -24.16 -7.14 35.53
CA ALA A 599 -22.86 -7.79 35.68
C ALA A 599 -22.86 -8.91 36.74
N GLN A 600 -23.86 -8.99 37.62
CA GLN A 600 -23.86 -9.98 38.70
C GLN A 600 -23.86 -11.46 38.28
N PRO A 601 -24.58 -11.88 37.22
CA PRO A 601 -24.48 -13.25 36.74
C PRO A 601 -23.03 -13.61 36.35
N PHE A 602 -22.36 -12.71 35.63
CA PHE A 602 -20.95 -12.85 35.25
C PHE A 602 -20.06 -12.95 36.49
N LEU A 603 -20.26 -12.09 37.49
CA LEU A 603 -19.48 -12.12 38.74
C LEU A 603 -19.67 -13.43 39.51
N ASN A 604 -20.90 -13.92 39.64
CA ASN A 604 -21.15 -15.18 40.34
C ASN A 604 -20.47 -16.36 39.65
N GLU A 605 -20.48 -16.40 38.32
CA GLU A 605 -19.80 -17.47 37.58
C GLU A 605 -18.26 -17.31 37.60
N MET A 606 -17.76 -16.07 37.56
CA MET A 606 -16.33 -15.79 37.75
C MET A 606 -15.81 -16.19 39.13
N LEU A 607 -16.67 -16.25 40.14
CA LEU A 607 -16.32 -16.63 41.52
C LEU A 607 -16.71 -18.08 41.84
N ASP A 608 -17.22 -18.84 40.86
CA ASP A 608 -17.45 -20.28 41.02
C ASP A 608 -16.09 -21.00 41.08
N PRO A 609 -15.75 -21.71 42.16
CA PRO A 609 -14.45 -22.40 42.29
C PRO A 609 -14.21 -23.50 41.24
N SER A 610 -15.24 -23.99 40.54
CA SER A 610 -15.11 -25.08 39.57
C SER A 610 -14.60 -24.64 38.20
N VAL A 611 -14.85 -23.38 37.83
CA VAL A 611 -14.56 -22.82 36.50
C VAL A 611 -14.02 -21.39 36.53
N GLY A 612 -14.10 -20.74 37.69
CA GLY A 612 -13.83 -19.32 37.89
C GLY A 612 -12.40 -18.99 38.30
N MET A 613 -12.25 -17.78 38.84
CA MET A 613 -10.99 -17.18 39.24
C MET A 613 -10.36 -17.95 40.40
N ASP A 614 -9.05 -18.13 40.36
CA ASP A 614 -8.28 -18.68 41.47
C ASP A 614 -8.25 -17.64 42.60
N PRO A 615 -8.80 -17.95 43.79
CA PRO A 615 -8.80 -17.03 44.90
C PRO A 615 -7.40 -16.59 45.33
N ALA A 616 -6.36 -17.40 45.12
CA ALA A 616 -4.99 -17.04 45.45
C ALA A 616 -4.45 -15.91 44.56
N VAL A 617 -4.86 -15.86 43.28
CA VAL A 617 -4.48 -14.79 42.35
C VAL A 617 -5.12 -13.47 42.76
N MET A 618 -6.41 -13.50 43.11
CA MET A 618 -7.11 -12.31 43.60
C MET A 618 -6.56 -11.84 44.95
N ALA A 619 -6.27 -12.77 45.87
CA ALA A 619 -5.64 -12.43 47.15
C ALA A 619 -4.28 -11.78 46.97
N ALA A 620 -3.42 -12.33 46.10
CA ALA A 620 -2.12 -11.74 45.81
C ALA A 620 -2.25 -10.32 45.24
N ALA A 621 -3.22 -10.09 44.34
CA ALA A 621 -3.49 -8.77 43.79
C ALA A 621 -4.05 -7.80 44.84
N GLN A 622 -4.94 -8.23 45.74
CA GLN A 622 -5.45 -7.40 46.84
C GLN A 622 -4.38 -7.07 47.88
N ASN A 623 -3.52 -8.04 48.22
CA ASN A 623 -2.41 -7.84 49.16
C ASN A 623 -1.40 -6.82 48.63
N ALA A 624 -1.15 -6.81 47.33
CA ALA A 624 -0.30 -5.80 46.68
C ALA A 624 -0.96 -4.42 46.63
N ASN A 625 -2.28 -4.32 46.80
CA ASN A 625 -3.08 -3.10 46.61
C ASN A 625 -4.05 -2.83 47.78
N PRO A 626 -3.55 -2.64 49.01
CA PRO A 626 -4.41 -2.43 50.18
C PRO A 626 -5.30 -1.18 50.07
N GLU A 627 -4.85 -0.14 49.37
CA GLU A 627 -5.64 1.08 49.10
C GLU A 627 -6.84 0.78 48.20
N PHE A 628 -6.69 -0.13 47.23
CA PHE A 628 -7.79 -0.57 46.38
C PHE A 628 -8.83 -1.32 47.21
N THR A 629 -8.40 -2.26 48.05
CA THR A 629 -9.27 -3.00 48.98
C THR A 629 -10.02 -2.05 49.91
N LEU A 630 -9.35 -1.00 50.39
CA LEU A 630 -9.99 0.04 51.19
C LEU A 630 -11.07 0.78 50.41
N ALA A 631 -10.77 1.19 49.18
CA ALA A 631 -11.66 2.00 48.37
C ALA A 631 -12.92 1.23 47.93
N ILE A 632 -12.81 -0.07 47.63
CA ILE A 632 -14.00 -0.91 47.35
C ILE A 632 -14.88 -1.14 48.58
N MET A 633 -14.33 -1.02 49.79
CA MET A 633 -15.05 -1.12 51.06
C MET A 633 -15.62 0.23 51.56
N GLU A 634 -15.48 1.31 50.79
CA GLU A 634 -16.13 2.58 51.12
C GLU A 634 -17.67 2.47 51.08
N PRO A 635 -18.40 3.34 51.79
CA PRO A 635 -19.86 3.34 51.70
C PRO A 635 -20.35 3.55 50.25
N PHE A 636 -21.39 2.82 49.87
CA PHE A 636 -22.13 3.07 48.62
C PHE A 636 -22.61 4.53 48.58
N PRO A 637 -22.48 5.25 47.44
CA PRO A 637 -22.23 4.77 46.08
C PRO A 637 -20.77 4.64 45.66
N ILE A 638 -19.80 4.94 46.52
CA ILE A 638 -18.38 4.92 46.14
C ILE A 638 -17.86 3.47 46.12
N GLY A 639 -18.11 2.72 47.20
CA GLY A 639 -17.76 1.31 47.28
C GLY A 639 -18.85 0.35 46.79
N ILE A 640 -18.68 -0.93 47.07
CA ILE A 640 -19.63 -1.98 46.69
C ILE A 640 -20.94 -1.81 47.47
N ASP A 641 -22.07 -1.92 46.79
CA ASP A 641 -23.40 -1.97 47.41
C ASP A 641 -23.46 -3.19 48.35
N PRO A 642 -23.78 -3.01 49.64
CA PRO A 642 -23.83 -4.09 50.61
C PRO A 642 -24.73 -5.26 50.21
N ALA A 643 -25.83 -5.03 49.47
CA ALA A 643 -26.69 -6.10 48.99
C ALA A 643 -25.99 -6.94 47.89
N VAL A 644 -25.20 -6.29 47.05
CA VAL A 644 -24.39 -6.95 46.02
C VAL A 644 -23.26 -7.75 46.66
N LEU A 645 -22.55 -7.16 47.62
CA LEU A 645 -21.53 -7.85 48.39
C LEU A 645 -22.11 -9.06 49.14
N ALA A 646 -23.27 -8.90 49.78
CA ALA A 646 -23.96 -10.00 50.44
C ALA A 646 -24.32 -11.12 49.47
N ASN A 647 -24.87 -10.78 48.31
CA ASN A 647 -25.20 -11.75 47.27
C ASN A 647 -23.96 -12.52 46.80
N VAL A 648 -22.85 -11.81 46.55
CA VAL A 648 -21.58 -12.43 46.16
C VAL A 648 -21.06 -13.37 47.25
N VAL A 649 -21.05 -12.95 48.52
CA VAL A 649 -20.56 -13.79 49.61
C VAL A 649 -21.44 -15.03 49.79
N ASN A 650 -22.76 -14.85 49.77
CA ASN A 650 -23.70 -15.94 50.03
C ASN A 650 -23.68 -17.02 48.92
N ASN A 651 -23.45 -16.64 47.66
CA ASN A 651 -23.45 -17.58 46.55
C ASN A 651 -22.06 -18.17 46.22
N ASN A 652 -20.96 -17.58 46.72
CA ASN A 652 -19.60 -17.96 46.33
C ASN A 652 -18.73 -18.37 47.54
N GLN A 653 -19.34 -19.06 48.50
CA GLN A 653 -18.75 -19.47 49.78
C GLN A 653 -17.35 -20.09 49.66
N ALA A 654 -17.15 -21.00 48.70
CA ALA A 654 -15.87 -21.70 48.51
C ALA A 654 -14.77 -20.76 48.00
N PHE A 655 -15.08 -19.87 47.05
CA PHE A 655 -14.13 -18.86 46.58
C PHE A 655 -13.79 -17.88 47.70
N ILE A 656 -14.78 -17.36 48.44
CA ILE A 656 -14.53 -16.44 49.56
C ILE A 656 -13.68 -17.10 50.64
N THR A 657 -13.92 -18.37 50.94
CA THR A 657 -13.09 -19.15 51.86
C THR A 657 -11.64 -19.26 51.36
N GLY A 658 -11.45 -19.58 50.07
CA GLY A 658 -10.12 -19.64 49.46
C GLY A 658 -9.43 -18.28 49.38
N LEU A 659 -10.19 -17.20 49.15
CA LEU A 659 -9.66 -15.84 49.07
C LEU A 659 -9.12 -15.44 50.44
N ILE A 660 -9.95 -15.61 51.47
CA ILE A 660 -9.62 -15.28 52.85
C ILE A 660 -8.37 -16.04 53.32
N SER A 661 -8.20 -17.31 52.96
CA SER A 661 -7.04 -18.10 53.38
C SER A 661 -5.70 -17.61 52.78
N HIS A 662 -5.74 -16.78 51.74
CA HIS A 662 -4.57 -16.19 51.09
C HIS A 662 -4.43 -14.67 51.31
N LEU A 663 -5.44 -14.01 51.90
CA LEU A 663 -5.39 -12.58 52.17
C LEU A 663 -4.46 -12.25 53.34
N ASP A 664 -3.70 -11.18 53.19
CA ASP A 664 -2.91 -10.59 54.25
C ASP A 664 -3.87 -9.91 55.24
N ALA A 665 -3.90 -10.46 56.44
CA ALA A 665 -4.62 -9.93 57.59
C ALA A 665 -4.40 -8.42 57.78
N GLY A 666 -3.18 -7.92 57.54
CA GLY A 666 -2.85 -6.49 57.67
C GLY A 666 -3.62 -5.61 56.69
N ALA A 667 -3.67 -6.00 55.40
CA ALA A 667 -4.37 -5.26 54.37
C ALA A 667 -5.88 -5.22 54.63
N LEU A 668 -6.47 -6.37 54.99
CA LEU A 668 -7.88 -6.47 55.32
C LEU A 668 -8.22 -5.67 56.60
N ASN A 669 -7.36 -5.73 57.61
CA ASN A 669 -7.57 -5.00 58.86
C ASN A 669 -7.59 -3.49 58.64
N ILE A 670 -6.74 -2.96 57.77
CA ILE A 670 -6.75 -1.54 57.40
C ILE A 670 -8.06 -1.18 56.69
N ALA A 671 -8.49 -1.98 55.72
CA ALA A 671 -9.74 -1.75 54.99
C ALA A 671 -10.96 -1.80 55.92
N MET A 672 -11.07 -2.84 56.75
CA MET A 672 -12.16 -3.03 57.72
C MET A 672 -12.21 -1.94 58.77
N ARG A 673 -11.05 -1.50 59.29
CA ARG A 673 -10.98 -0.38 60.25
C ARG A 673 -11.54 0.91 59.67
N ASN A 674 -11.26 1.17 58.39
CA ASN A 674 -11.69 2.40 57.74
C ASN A 674 -13.16 2.32 57.30
N ALA A 675 -13.61 1.18 56.75
CA ALA A 675 -15.02 0.94 56.45
C ALA A 675 -15.90 1.06 57.71
N THR A 676 -15.43 0.53 58.85
CA THR A 676 -16.15 0.65 60.13
C THR A 676 -16.16 2.08 60.68
N LYS A 677 -15.10 2.89 60.48
CA LYS A 677 -15.13 4.32 60.87
C LYS A 677 -16.13 5.14 60.07
N LEU A 678 -16.22 4.90 58.76
CA LEU A 678 -17.12 5.64 57.86
C LEU A 678 -18.60 5.27 58.04
N SER A 679 -18.88 4.15 58.70
CA SER A 679 -20.24 3.63 58.89
C SER A 679 -21.09 4.38 59.94
N TYR A 680 -20.52 5.32 60.73
CA TYR A 680 -21.27 6.05 61.79
C TYR A 680 -20.66 7.43 62.12
N PRO A 681 -21.12 8.54 61.49
CA PRO A 681 -20.98 9.84 62.11
C PRO A 681 -21.92 9.92 63.34
N PRO A 682 -21.43 10.31 64.53
CA PRO A 682 -22.21 10.28 65.78
C PRO A 682 -23.45 11.21 65.80
N GLU A 683 -23.64 12.06 64.79
CA GLU A 683 -24.72 13.06 64.73
C GLU A 683 -25.59 13.00 63.46
N GLY A 684 -25.53 11.93 62.66
CA GLY A 684 -26.32 11.77 61.43
C GLY A 684 -27.64 10.97 61.60
N PRO A 685 -28.60 11.06 60.64
CA PRO A 685 -29.80 10.21 60.65
C PRO A 685 -29.43 8.72 60.62
N PRO A 686 -30.28 7.82 61.18
CA PRO A 686 -29.98 6.40 61.29
C PRO A 686 -30.07 5.72 59.92
N ALA A 687 -29.01 5.72 59.12
CA ALA A 687 -28.91 4.86 57.95
C ALA A 687 -27.49 4.74 57.40
N VAL A 688 -27.23 3.55 56.83
CA VAL A 688 -26.24 3.17 55.81
C VAL A 688 -24.75 3.25 56.17
N GLY A 689 -24.29 2.24 56.90
CA GLY A 689 -22.88 1.83 56.90
C GLY A 689 -22.78 0.41 56.36
N MET A 690 -21.74 0.10 55.58
CA MET A 690 -21.57 -1.21 54.93
C MET A 690 -21.75 -2.36 55.94
N PHE A 691 -21.13 -2.25 57.12
CA PHE A 691 -21.24 -3.29 58.14
C PHE A 691 -22.66 -3.42 58.72
N TYR A 692 -23.41 -2.33 58.88
CA TYR A 692 -24.81 -2.39 59.32
C TYR A 692 -25.70 -3.06 58.27
N ASP A 693 -25.54 -2.69 57.00
CA ASP A 693 -26.34 -3.25 55.91
C ASP A 693 -26.07 -4.74 55.70
N LEU A 694 -24.83 -5.19 55.89
CA LEU A 694 -24.47 -6.61 55.85
C LEU A 694 -25.11 -7.45 56.97
N THR A 695 -25.59 -6.84 58.06
CA THR A 695 -26.33 -7.58 59.12
C THR A 695 -27.83 -7.73 58.85
N LYS A 696 -28.35 -7.16 57.75
CA LYS A 696 -29.75 -7.37 57.37
C LYS A 696 -30.03 -8.85 57.07
N PRO A 697 -31.27 -9.33 57.23
CA PRO A 697 -31.62 -10.68 56.83
C PRO A 697 -31.34 -10.91 55.32
N PRO A 698 -30.92 -12.12 54.91
CA PRO A 698 -30.80 -12.47 53.49
C PRO A 698 -32.12 -12.23 52.73
N PRO A 699 -32.07 -11.84 51.44
CA PRO A 699 -30.87 -11.72 50.61
C PRO A 699 -30.13 -10.38 50.75
N ALA A 700 -30.65 -9.43 51.54
CA ALA A 700 -30.13 -8.06 51.64
C ALA A 700 -28.88 -7.93 52.52
N GLY A 701 -28.53 -8.98 53.27
CA GLY A 701 -27.31 -9.08 54.07
C GLY A 701 -26.76 -10.50 54.08
N LEU A 702 -25.71 -10.71 54.87
CA LEU A 702 -24.94 -11.96 54.89
C LEU A 702 -25.76 -13.11 55.46
N ASP A 703 -25.67 -14.27 54.82
CA ASP A 703 -26.24 -15.52 55.31
C ASP A 703 -25.41 -16.02 56.50
N PRO A 704 -26.02 -16.13 57.69
CA PRO A 704 -25.33 -16.61 58.88
C PRO A 704 -24.65 -17.98 58.73
N ASP A 705 -25.24 -18.89 57.94
CA ASP A 705 -24.70 -20.23 57.72
C ASP A 705 -23.42 -20.17 56.87
N VAL A 706 -23.39 -19.29 55.87
CA VAL A 706 -22.22 -19.05 55.02
C VAL A 706 -21.08 -18.44 55.83
N ILE A 707 -21.39 -17.49 56.70
CA ILE A 707 -20.38 -16.87 57.59
C ILE A 707 -19.85 -17.88 58.60
N ALA A 708 -20.71 -18.71 59.19
CA ALA A 708 -20.27 -19.80 60.06
C ALA A 708 -19.34 -20.76 59.32
N TYR A 709 -19.64 -21.12 58.07
CA TYR A 709 -18.74 -21.93 57.26
C TYR A 709 -17.38 -21.25 57.03
N ILE A 710 -17.35 -19.97 56.67
CA ILE A 710 -16.10 -19.24 56.44
C ILE A 710 -15.24 -19.24 57.70
N ILE A 711 -15.85 -19.01 58.88
CA ILE A 711 -15.17 -19.05 60.19
C ILE A 711 -14.59 -20.45 60.47
N ASN A 712 -15.32 -21.52 60.12
CA ASN A 712 -14.87 -22.90 60.34
C ASN A 712 -13.63 -23.25 59.52
N ASN A 713 -13.48 -22.66 58.33
CA ASN A 713 -12.45 -23.03 57.37
C ASN A 713 -11.24 -22.10 57.36
N ASN A 714 -11.23 -21.02 58.16
CA ASN A 714 -10.14 -20.04 58.23
C ASN A 714 -9.74 -19.79 59.69
N GLU A 715 -8.90 -20.66 60.25
CA GLU A 715 -8.32 -20.50 61.58
C GLU A 715 -7.44 -19.23 61.61
N GLY A 716 -7.63 -18.35 62.59
CA GLY A 716 -6.90 -17.09 62.72
C GLY A 716 -7.54 -15.88 62.01
N PHE A 717 -8.24 -16.08 60.88
CA PHE A 717 -8.89 -14.98 60.16
C PHE A 717 -9.83 -14.14 61.05
N LEU A 718 -10.66 -14.81 61.84
CA LEU A 718 -11.61 -14.12 62.71
C LEU A 718 -10.88 -13.33 63.80
N ALA A 719 -9.74 -13.82 64.29
CA ALA A 719 -8.90 -13.11 65.26
C ALA A 719 -8.35 -11.82 64.66
N ASP A 720 -7.76 -11.94 63.47
CA ASP A 720 -7.23 -10.82 62.71
C ASP A 720 -8.31 -9.80 62.40
N LEU A 721 -9.44 -10.25 61.83
CA LEU A 721 -10.60 -9.44 61.50
C LEU A 721 -11.10 -8.64 62.71
N MET A 722 -11.30 -9.32 63.86
CA MET A 722 -11.74 -8.67 65.09
C MET A 722 -10.72 -7.66 65.62
N GLY A 723 -9.42 -7.92 65.47
CA GLY A 723 -8.36 -6.97 65.83
C GLY A 723 -8.24 -5.75 64.91
N GLY A 724 -8.69 -5.86 63.67
CA GLY A 724 -8.76 -4.76 62.71
C GLY A 724 -9.90 -3.77 62.97
N MET A 725 -11.08 -4.29 63.33
CA MET A 725 -12.33 -3.51 63.43
C MET A 725 -12.27 -2.38 64.48
N ASN A 726 -12.97 -1.26 64.22
CA ASN A 726 -13.22 -0.27 65.27
C ASN A 726 -14.23 -0.85 66.27
N PRO A 727 -13.85 -1.12 67.53
CA PRO A 727 -14.71 -1.83 68.46
C PRO A 727 -15.96 -1.04 68.83
N ALA A 728 -15.91 0.30 68.87
CA ALA A 728 -17.07 1.13 69.24
C ALA A 728 -18.13 1.14 68.13
N THR A 729 -17.71 1.31 66.87
CA THR A 729 -18.65 1.29 65.73
C THR A 729 -19.20 -0.11 65.49
N ALA A 730 -18.34 -1.12 65.57
CA ALA A 730 -18.76 -2.50 65.44
C ALA A 730 -19.75 -2.89 66.55
N ALA A 731 -19.49 -2.52 67.81
CA ALA A 731 -20.44 -2.69 68.91
C ALA A 731 -21.80 -2.06 68.62
N THR A 732 -21.81 -0.84 68.07
CA THR A 732 -23.03 -0.10 67.76
C THR A 732 -23.86 -0.83 66.70
N ALA A 733 -23.22 -1.29 65.62
CA ALA A 733 -23.89 -2.06 64.58
C ALA A 733 -24.41 -3.41 65.11
N LEU A 734 -23.61 -4.12 65.89
CA LEU A 734 -23.97 -5.41 66.50
C LEU A 734 -25.07 -5.28 67.57
N ASN A 735 -25.18 -4.14 68.26
CA ASN A 735 -26.23 -3.88 69.24
C ASN A 735 -27.58 -3.48 68.60
N SER A 736 -27.62 -3.26 67.28
CA SER A 736 -28.86 -3.05 66.55
C SER A 736 -29.74 -4.31 66.53
N ALA A 737 -31.03 -4.18 66.23
CA ALA A 737 -31.94 -5.33 66.15
C ALA A 737 -31.48 -6.37 65.11
N ASN A 738 -31.01 -5.90 63.95
CA ASN A 738 -30.47 -6.75 62.90
C ASN A 738 -29.13 -7.37 63.31
N GLY A 739 -28.22 -6.58 63.89
CA GLY A 739 -26.92 -7.06 64.37
C GLY A 739 -27.06 -8.16 65.44
N LYS A 740 -27.94 -7.97 66.43
CA LYS A 740 -28.20 -8.99 67.47
C LYS A 740 -28.74 -10.27 66.87
N ARG A 741 -29.71 -10.15 65.96
CA ARG A 741 -30.28 -11.30 65.26
C ARG A 741 -29.20 -12.03 64.44
N PHE A 742 -28.43 -11.31 63.64
CA PHE A 742 -27.36 -11.85 62.82
C PHE A 742 -26.32 -12.61 63.65
N ILE A 743 -25.80 -12.04 64.75
CA ILE A 743 -24.85 -12.75 65.61
C ILE A 743 -25.48 -14.01 66.19
N ASN A 744 -26.73 -13.93 66.66
CA ASN A 744 -27.41 -15.10 67.23
C ASN A 744 -27.54 -16.22 66.21
N ASP A 745 -27.90 -15.87 64.97
CA ASP A 745 -28.03 -16.83 63.88
C ASP A 745 -26.66 -17.43 63.53
N VAL A 746 -25.58 -16.62 63.46
CA VAL A 746 -24.20 -17.11 63.20
C VAL A 746 -23.72 -18.03 64.31
N VAL A 747 -23.92 -17.66 65.58
CA VAL A 747 -23.50 -18.50 66.72
C VAL A 747 -24.31 -19.79 66.77
N THR A 748 -25.60 -19.75 66.43
CA THR A 748 -26.43 -20.95 66.32
C THR A 748 -25.92 -21.87 65.20
N ALA A 749 -25.54 -21.32 64.05
CA ALA A 749 -24.94 -22.07 62.96
C ALA A 749 -23.57 -22.66 63.34
N LEU A 750 -22.76 -21.92 64.11
CA LEU A 750 -21.49 -22.41 64.65
C LEU A 750 -21.68 -23.48 65.73
N ASP A 751 -22.77 -23.47 66.50
CA ASP A 751 -23.05 -24.48 67.54
C ASP A 751 -23.14 -25.91 66.97
N ALA A 752 -23.51 -26.01 65.69
CA ALA A 752 -23.47 -27.28 64.96
C ALA A 752 -22.04 -27.77 64.61
N SER A 753 -21.00 -26.96 64.86
CA SER A 753 -19.60 -27.20 64.50
C SER A 753 -18.65 -26.96 65.69
N PRO A 754 -18.19 -28.01 66.39
CA PRO A 754 -17.23 -27.87 67.48
C PRO A 754 -15.96 -27.10 67.10
N THR A 755 -15.45 -27.29 65.88
CA THR A 755 -14.30 -26.56 65.33
C THR A 755 -14.61 -25.07 65.16
N GLY A 756 -15.83 -24.72 64.73
CA GLY A 756 -16.27 -23.34 64.59
C GLY A 756 -16.30 -22.56 65.89
N LEU A 757 -16.86 -23.19 66.91
CA LEU A 757 -16.90 -22.65 68.27
C LEU A 757 -15.49 -22.50 68.83
N GLN A 758 -14.59 -23.45 68.53
CA GLN A 758 -13.19 -23.37 68.90
C GLN A 758 -12.48 -22.20 68.19
N ASN A 759 -12.68 -22.02 66.89
CA ASN A 759 -12.12 -20.90 66.13
C ASN A 759 -12.63 -19.55 66.65
N LEU A 760 -13.94 -19.46 66.97
CA LEU A 760 -14.53 -18.27 67.59
C LEU A 760 -13.93 -18.01 68.98
N ALA A 761 -13.76 -19.05 69.81
CA ALA A 761 -13.14 -18.92 71.12
C ALA A 761 -11.67 -18.47 71.02
N TYR A 762 -10.90 -19.00 70.05
CA TYR A 762 -9.53 -18.56 69.79
C TYR A 762 -9.47 -17.11 69.34
N ALA A 763 -10.33 -16.70 68.40
CA ALA A 763 -10.42 -15.32 67.97
C ALA A 763 -10.78 -14.37 69.12
N MET A 764 -11.71 -14.77 69.98
CA MET A 764 -12.09 -13.96 71.14
C MET A 764 -10.97 -13.80 72.18
N ALA A 765 -10.04 -14.76 72.24
CA ALA A 765 -8.89 -14.76 73.14
C ALA A 765 -7.66 -14.03 72.57
N ASP A 766 -7.69 -13.65 71.29
CA ASP A 766 -6.58 -12.93 70.66
C ASP A 766 -6.38 -11.53 71.29
N PRO A 767 -5.13 -11.14 71.64
CA PRO A 767 -4.84 -9.84 72.24
C PRO A 767 -5.32 -8.63 71.42
N GLY A 768 -5.25 -8.71 70.09
CA GLY A 768 -5.73 -7.67 69.19
C GLY A 768 -7.25 -7.55 69.19
N ALA A 769 -7.97 -8.64 69.45
CA ALA A 769 -9.42 -8.72 69.43
C ALA A 769 -10.10 -8.41 70.77
N ILE A 770 -9.38 -8.34 71.91
CA ILE A 770 -9.95 -8.26 73.27
C ILE A 770 -11.07 -7.22 73.42
N GLU A 771 -10.87 -6.00 72.92
CA GLU A 771 -11.87 -4.94 73.07
C GLU A 771 -13.11 -5.22 72.22
N MET A 772 -12.94 -5.77 71.00
CA MET A 772 -14.06 -6.21 70.17
C MET A 772 -14.80 -7.41 70.81
N SER A 773 -14.07 -8.38 71.37
CA SER A 773 -14.62 -9.50 72.13
C SER A 773 -15.45 -9.02 73.31
N ARG A 774 -14.95 -8.01 74.04
CA ARG A 774 -15.67 -7.39 75.17
C ARG A 774 -16.99 -6.79 74.72
N GLN A 775 -16.97 -6.04 73.63
CA GLN A 775 -18.18 -5.42 73.08
C GLN A 775 -19.18 -6.46 72.56
N LEU A 776 -18.69 -7.51 71.90
CA LEU A 776 -19.51 -8.63 71.44
C LEU A 776 -20.19 -9.35 72.62
N MET A 777 -19.47 -9.59 73.72
CA MET A 777 -20.05 -10.20 74.92
C MET A 777 -21.11 -9.31 75.60
N ILE A 778 -20.94 -7.99 75.56
CA ILE A 778 -21.97 -7.05 76.03
C ILE A 778 -23.20 -7.13 75.12
N ALA A 779 -23.01 -7.19 73.79
CA ALA A 779 -24.12 -7.33 72.85
C ALA A 779 -24.88 -8.66 73.01
N LEU A 780 -24.18 -9.71 73.47
CA LEU A 780 -24.70 -11.06 73.70
C LEU A 780 -25.24 -11.31 75.13
N SER A 781 -25.26 -10.29 76.00
CA SER A 781 -25.50 -10.44 77.44
C SER A 781 -26.81 -11.16 77.82
N ASP A 782 -27.81 -11.13 76.94
CA ASP A 782 -29.16 -11.68 77.15
C ASP A 782 -29.40 -13.05 76.46
N ASN A 783 -28.37 -13.77 75.99
CA ASN A 783 -28.51 -14.99 75.18
C ASN A 783 -27.97 -16.27 75.84
N ALA A 784 -28.66 -17.41 75.65
CA ALA A 784 -28.18 -18.76 75.95
C ALA A 784 -26.82 -19.09 75.28
N ALA A 785 -26.56 -18.56 74.08
CA ALA A 785 -25.29 -18.65 73.37
C ALA A 785 -24.10 -18.11 74.19
N LEU A 786 -24.31 -17.06 75.00
CA LEU A 786 -23.29 -16.52 75.90
C LEU A 786 -22.90 -17.53 76.98
N THR A 787 -23.86 -18.33 77.46
CA THR A 787 -23.60 -19.36 78.48
C THR A 787 -22.74 -20.48 77.90
N PHE A 788 -22.99 -20.88 76.65
CA PHE A 788 -22.20 -21.89 75.97
C PHE A 788 -20.80 -21.38 75.57
N LEU A 789 -20.69 -20.18 74.98
CA LEU A 789 -19.41 -19.53 74.67
C LEU A 789 -18.54 -19.37 75.91
N ARG A 790 -19.15 -18.95 77.04
CA ARG A 790 -18.48 -18.89 78.34
C ARG A 790 -17.94 -20.26 78.76
N ASN A 791 -18.71 -21.33 78.60
CA ASN A 791 -18.30 -22.68 78.96
C ASN A 791 -17.14 -23.19 78.07
N GLN A 792 -17.16 -22.93 76.76
CA GLN A 792 -16.07 -23.29 75.84
C GLN A 792 -14.80 -22.48 76.09
N LEU A 793 -14.93 -21.16 76.30
CA LEU A 793 -13.82 -20.29 76.67
C LEU A 793 -13.17 -20.74 77.99
N ASN A 794 -13.97 -21.10 79.00
CA ASN A 794 -13.46 -21.65 80.27
C ASN A 794 -12.75 -23.01 80.13
N ALA A 795 -12.97 -23.74 79.03
CA ALA A 795 -12.34 -25.04 78.76
C ALA A 795 -10.98 -24.93 78.04
N GLN A 796 -10.62 -23.76 77.50
CA GLN A 796 -9.37 -23.56 76.75
C GLN A 796 -8.17 -23.28 77.69
N PRO A 797 -7.04 -24.01 77.59
CA PRO A 797 -5.89 -23.87 78.50
C PRO A 797 -5.23 -22.48 78.51
N MET A 798 -5.29 -21.75 77.39
CA MET A 798 -4.71 -20.41 77.23
C MET A 798 -5.63 -19.28 77.73
N ALA A 799 -6.91 -19.57 77.96
CA ALA A 799 -7.90 -18.55 78.28
C ALA A 799 -7.88 -18.09 79.75
N ASN A 800 -7.15 -18.79 80.63
CA ASN A 800 -7.05 -18.44 82.07
C ASN A 800 -6.58 -16.99 82.32
N ASN A 801 -5.80 -16.39 81.42
CA ASN A 801 -5.37 -15.00 81.56
C ASN A 801 -6.37 -14.00 80.91
N ALA A 802 -6.88 -14.26 79.70
CA ALA A 802 -7.82 -13.36 79.03
C ALA A 802 -9.23 -13.34 79.65
N LEU A 803 -9.72 -14.47 80.19
CA LEU A 803 -11.01 -14.55 80.88
C LEU A 803 -11.00 -13.90 82.25
N SER A 804 -9.88 -13.93 82.98
CA SER A 804 -9.78 -13.21 84.26
C SER A 804 -10.02 -11.71 84.09
N TRP A 805 -9.68 -11.16 82.91
CA TRP A 805 -9.91 -9.77 82.52
C TRP A 805 -11.36 -9.46 82.13
N VAL A 806 -12.01 -10.35 81.39
CA VAL A 806 -13.40 -10.18 80.93
C VAL A 806 -14.41 -10.41 82.05
N VAL A 807 -14.18 -11.44 82.88
CA VAL A 807 -15.08 -11.85 83.97
C VAL A 807 -15.07 -10.85 85.13
N MET A 808 -13.92 -10.20 85.45
CA MET A 808 -13.84 -9.21 86.53
C MET A 808 -14.73 -7.97 86.29
N LYS A 809 -14.97 -7.57 85.03
CA LYS A 809 -15.70 -6.32 84.72
C LYS A 809 -17.21 -6.53 84.62
N LEU A 810 -17.67 -7.67 84.11
CA LEU A 810 -19.09 -8.06 84.14
C LEU A 810 -19.62 -8.23 85.58
N TRP A 811 -18.74 -8.54 86.53
CA TRP A 811 -19.07 -8.54 87.96
C TRP A 811 -19.16 -7.14 88.58
N SER A 812 -18.62 -6.09 87.94
CA SER A 812 -18.62 -4.72 88.50
C SER A 812 -19.91 -3.93 88.27
N ASP A 813 -20.79 -4.39 87.38
CA ASP A 813 -22.07 -3.72 87.09
C ASP A 813 -23.22 -4.10 88.04
N ASN A 814 -22.93 -4.88 89.08
CA ASN A 814 -23.89 -5.21 90.12
C ASN A 814 -23.39 -4.76 91.50
N SER A 815 -23.08 -3.46 91.65
CA SER A 815 -23.56 -2.61 92.75
C SER A 815 -22.82 -1.26 92.84
N SER A 816 -23.58 -0.17 92.81
CA SER A 816 -23.31 1.12 93.51
C SER A 816 -22.26 2.14 93.02
N LEU A 817 -21.61 2.02 91.86
CA LEU A 817 -20.75 3.11 91.36
C LEU A 817 -21.44 3.96 90.28
N SER A 818 -22.14 5.00 90.74
CA SER A 818 -22.84 6.00 89.92
C SER A 818 -21.90 7.08 89.34
N SER A 819 -21.05 6.74 88.36
CA SER A 819 -20.35 7.77 87.59
C SER A 819 -20.13 7.36 86.13
N PRO A 820 -20.62 8.13 85.13
CA PRO A 820 -20.63 7.72 83.73
C PRO A 820 -19.32 7.90 82.95
N TYR A 821 -18.20 8.29 83.58
CA TYR A 821 -16.93 8.46 82.86
C TYR A 821 -15.71 8.09 83.72
N MET A 822 -15.23 6.86 83.59
CA MET A 822 -13.87 6.45 84.01
C MET A 822 -13.26 5.59 82.89
N PHE A 823 -12.74 6.24 81.84
CA PHE A 823 -11.73 5.65 80.96
C PHE A 823 -10.37 5.79 81.63
N GLY A 824 -10.02 4.85 82.52
CA GLY A 824 -8.68 4.74 83.12
C GLY A 824 -7.83 3.73 82.35
N VAL A 825 -6.59 4.12 82.04
CA VAL A 825 -5.60 3.27 81.35
C VAL A 825 -5.17 2.12 82.27
N PHE A 826 -5.16 0.91 81.74
CA PHE A 826 -5.06 -0.39 82.44
C PHE A 826 -3.68 -0.74 83.03
N HIS A 827 -2.92 0.21 83.57
CA HIS A 827 -1.54 -0.05 84.02
C HIS A 827 -1.35 -0.27 85.54
N GLU A 828 -2.39 -0.24 86.37
CA GLU A 828 -2.21 -0.33 87.85
C GLU A 828 -2.87 -1.53 88.56
N ALA A 829 -3.46 -2.49 87.85
CA ALA A 829 -4.31 -3.52 88.49
C ALA A 829 -3.71 -4.95 88.52
N VAL A 830 -2.39 -5.13 88.55
CA VAL A 830 -1.77 -6.45 88.81
C VAL A 830 -0.74 -6.31 89.92
N MET A 831 -1.15 -6.41 91.19
CA MET A 831 -0.31 -6.78 92.35
C MET A 831 -1.11 -6.87 93.69
N MET A 832 -2.39 -7.25 93.67
CA MET A 832 -3.10 -7.58 94.91
C MET A 832 -3.80 -8.92 94.77
N ASN A 833 -3.38 -9.89 95.60
CA ASN A 833 -3.93 -11.24 95.81
C ASN A 833 -3.26 -12.42 95.08
N MET A 834 -1.92 -12.54 95.17
CA MET A 834 -1.32 -13.87 95.33
C MET A 834 -1.09 -14.13 96.82
N PRO A 835 -1.67 -15.19 97.42
CA PRO A 835 -1.22 -15.68 98.72
C PRO A 835 0.16 -16.35 98.56
N PRO A 836 1.05 -16.27 99.56
CA PRO A 836 2.36 -16.90 99.47
C PRO A 836 2.19 -18.42 99.58
N TYR A 837 2.63 -19.16 98.55
CA TYR A 837 2.85 -20.60 98.65
C TYR A 837 4.33 -20.87 98.99
N PRO A 838 4.63 -21.82 99.89
CA PRO A 838 5.95 -22.42 100.02
C PRO A 838 6.32 -23.31 98.83
#